data_AF-A0A843EJV8-F1
#
_entry.id   AF-A0A843EJV8-F1
#
_cell.length_a   1.000
_cell.length_b   1.000
_cell.length_c   1.000
_cell.angle_alpha   90.00
_cell.angle_beta   90.00
_cell.angle_gamma   90.00
#
_symmetry.space_group_name_H-M   'P 1'
#
loop_
_entity.id
_entity.type
_entity.pdbx_description
1 polymer ?
#
loop_
_entity_poly.entity_id
_entity_poly.type
_entity_poly.pdbx_seq_one_letter_code
_entity_poly.pdbx_strand_id
1 'polypeptide(L)'
;TTEKSDKWWHITISESQGIFDATFVGGVDSFISNKTGAMLKTFVPVGENIELLANRLDSWVDLQYTPNIDKMISIIYYNYPPGKQNIGASYLDAITSVYNMLYTLNDAGYNLTDLPNNVSELEDMMIACGINVANWAPGEIEKLANRSGVTLLPVEEYRQWFDSLDDIVKLQVSEGPVAYISEIVKKSVSLNYTDEVNSMLDDWYGQIKSLLPENQTAVAINCLDKIVNSLKLYANTSSYDYYEEFLGYYAEFKDLGIAGLNGWGEAPGNIMIVNREGIDYFVIPGLTFGNVFIGPEPQRGWEADIENLYHCTAVAPTHQYLAAYYYMQTRYSNAMVFVGRHATHEWLPGKEVLLSYNDYGSVVVGDVPQVYFYITDGLAEAIQAKRRGFAVLISHLDSPKSFTHLYGNLTVLANLLEEYEINHNSINRDMDLEENLSNEIKNLIIANNYHLTLCISQEDVMNGDINLLIPTLYKFLKETQDTLYPLGLHAIGQKWTDDDLANTVSIILSHDFEVNGAKTNLLDQLSQYYYSADYDSLSPLKREFILNKSVIICKALIYWDIETVYDTMNIGTAEFSVSLNIAKGYIDLYNQCIGDELNSMIAALNGEYIHINIGGESVTVPQVIPTGANMFQDQSSELPTQDAWNYAKTLTLLTLADLNDTTEKIIMGIWCVETARDDGALVSTVLYLLGMEPVWHDSSSAGYDEEGLPTGKKVEDMPKVIALENLTRPDGWAKKRIDVTVITSGLFRDLYSSQALLIDNAFRLALARSYRTILNDQALKENEYWPQIEEALRSVMRSISYQDTSNESLEDNYVAKHWLEDCIYYLSLGYNSTDAGENAITRIFAPPNGDYGAGISKLASMSWTWNETDELSEFYIGRMGNMYSKYYWGETDPIVFMRALSNTDHIVVSRNTNQYGVLDNDDFFDYWGGLSMTVEYLSNKTPTMNVLMYANKDNAYLASFEKVFYNELNTRYLNPEWIKGMMNEGYSGSRYMSNKFLSNLWGWQVTRPSSVAESVWD
;
A
#
# COMPACT_ATOMS: atom_id res chain seq x y z
N THR A 1 2.43 4.80 -27.18
CA THR A 1 3.38 4.46 -26.12
C THR A 1 4.07 5.71 -25.62
N THR A 2 3.95 6.02 -24.33
CA THR A 2 4.84 6.98 -23.66
C THR A 2 6.09 6.20 -23.26
N GLU A 3 7.25 6.56 -23.79
CA GLU A 3 8.50 5.92 -23.36
C GLU A 3 8.73 6.18 -21.86
N LYS A 4 9.57 5.38 -21.19
CA LYS A 4 9.95 5.57 -19.79
C LYS A 4 10.41 7.02 -19.49
N SER A 5 11.02 7.67 -20.48
CA SER A 5 11.42 9.08 -20.43
C SER A 5 10.24 10.07 -20.32
N ASP A 6 9.10 9.77 -20.93
CA ASP A 6 7.95 10.69 -20.97
C ASP A 6 7.20 10.70 -19.65
N LYS A 7 6.92 9.52 -19.06
CA LYS A 7 6.35 9.42 -17.69
C LYS A 7 7.23 10.20 -16.70
N TRP A 8 8.54 10.12 -16.88
CA TRP A 8 9.52 10.78 -16.04
C TRP A 8 9.54 12.32 -16.19
N TRP A 9 9.74 12.85 -17.41
CA TRP A 9 9.84 14.29 -17.63
C TRP A 9 8.56 15.06 -17.37
N HIS A 10 7.41 14.45 -17.68
CA HIS A 10 6.14 15.16 -17.68
C HIS A 10 5.35 15.02 -16.38
N ILE A 11 5.59 13.96 -15.61
CA ILE A 11 4.82 13.68 -14.39
C ILE A 11 5.69 13.88 -13.16
N THR A 12 6.68 13.02 -12.93
CA THR A 12 7.38 12.96 -11.64
C THR A 12 8.19 14.22 -11.31
N ILE A 13 8.87 14.82 -12.29
CA ILE A 13 9.56 16.11 -12.08
C ILE A 13 8.58 17.24 -11.81
N SER A 14 7.44 17.24 -12.49
CA SER A 14 6.39 18.24 -12.30
C SER A 14 5.84 18.15 -10.86
N GLU A 15 5.64 16.94 -10.35
CA GLU A 15 5.18 16.68 -8.98
C GLU A 15 6.13 17.24 -7.92
N SER A 16 7.45 17.07 -8.10
CA SER A 16 8.47 17.64 -7.20
C SER A 16 8.63 19.17 -7.32
N GLN A 17 7.87 19.80 -8.22
CA GLN A 17 7.74 21.26 -8.35
C GLN A 17 6.36 21.75 -7.87
N GLY A 18 5.52 20.84 -7.36
CA GLY A 18 4.16 21.13 -6.89
C GLY A 18 3.10 21.16 -7.99
N ILE A 19 3.45 20.77 -9.22
CA ILE A 19 2.50 20.63 -10.33
C ILE A 19 1.74 19.30 -10.15
N PHE A 20 0.42 19.33 -10.32
CA PHE A 20 -0.45 18.18 -10.09
C PHE A 20 -1.22 17.73 -11.35
N ASP A 21 -1.52 18.64 -12.29
CA ASP A 21 -2.24 18.31 -13.52
C ASP A 21 -1.27 18.06 -14.68
N ALA A 22 -1.12 16.78 -15.05
CA ALA A 22 -0.35 16.33 -16.21
C ALA A 22 -1.26 15.89 -17.36
N THR A 23 -2.24 16.70 -17.75
CA THR A 23 -3.14 16.37 -18.89
C THR A 23 -2.39 16.26 -20.22
N PHE A 24 -2.60 15.17 -20.96
CA PHE A 24 -1.98 14.95 -22.28
C PHE A 24 -2.62 15.82 -23.36
N VAL A 25 -1.92 16.85 -23.84
CA VAL A 25 -2.45 17.82 -24.81
C VAL A 25 -2.10 17.53 -26.28
N GLY A 26 -1.18 16.60 -26.55
CA GLY A 26 -0.74 16.28 -27.90
C GLY A 26 0.49 15.39 -27.95
N GLY A 27 0.68 14.69 -29.08
CA GLY A 27 1.74 13.69 -29.26
C GLY A 27 2.48 13.83 -30.57
N VAL A 28 3.52 13.01 -30.76
CA VAL A 28 4.30 12.98 -32.00
C VAL A 28 3.59 12.14 -33.06
N ASP A 29 3.41 12.70 -34.25
CA ASP A 29 3.01 11.98 -35.46
C ASP A 29 4.18 11.95 -36.46
N SER A 30 4.30 10.84 -37.19
CA SER A 30 5.35 10.61 -38.16
C SER A 30 4.77 10.27 -39.53
N PHE A 31 5.05 11.09 -40.53
CA PHE A 31 4.58 10.85 -41.90
C PHE A 31 5.71 11.02 -42.91
N ILE A 32 5.62 10.28 -44.02
CA ILE A 32 6.55 10.44 -45.14
C ILE A 32 6.06 11.59 -46.01
N SER A 33 6.89 12.61 -46.19
CA SER A 33 6.56 13.73 -47.05
C SER A 33 6.48 13.29 -48.51
N ASN A 34 5.28 13.41 -49.10
CA ASN A 34 5.08 13.16 -50.54
C ASN A 34 5.91 14.08 -51.45
N LYS A 35 6.49 15.16 -50.91
CA LYS A 35 7.36 16.10 -51.65
C LYS A 35 8.84 15.74 -51.58
N THR A 36 9.31 15.24 -50.45
CA THR A 36 10.76 15.02 -50.21
C THR A 36 11.14 13.57 -50.00
N GLY A 37 10.17 12.68 -49.75
CA GLY A 37 10.39 11.29 -49.35
C GLY A 37 10.99 11.14 -47.94
N ALA A 38 11.16 12.24 -47.20
CA ALA A 38 11.69 12.21 -45.84
C ALA A 38 10.58 11.88 -44.83
N MET A 39 10.91 11.08 -43.81
CA MET A 39 10.08 10.93 -42.62
C MET A 39 10.15 12.23 -41.81
N LEU A 40 9.00 12.90 -41.65
CA LEU A 40 8.85 14.09 -40.84
C LEU A 40 8.16 13.71 -39.53
N LYS A 41 8.66 14.25 -38.42
CA LYS A 41 8.00 14.20 -37.11
C LYS A 41 7.35 15.55 -36.84
N THR A 42 6.06 15.56 -36.48
CA THR A 42 5.31 16.75 -36.05
C THR A 42 4.60 16.46 -34.75
N PHE A 43 4.15 17.50 -34.05
CA PHE A 43 3.23 17.34 -32.92
C PHE A 43 1.79 17.57 -33.37
N VAL A 44 0.88 16.68 -32.95
CA VAL A 44 -0.55 16.76 -33.24
C VAL A 44 -1.29 17.00 -31.91
N PRO A 45 -2.09 18.07 -31.81
CA PRO A 45 -2.86 18.37 -30.61
C PRO A 45 -4.07 17.44 -30.45
N VAL A 46 -4.47 17.19 -29.21
CA VAL A 46 -5.75 16.56 -28.84
C VAL A 46 -6.66 17.65 -28.31
N GLY A 47 -7.58 18.14 -29.15
CA GLY A 47 -8.36 19.34 -28.89
C GLY A 47 -9.20 19.27 -27.62
N GLU A 48 -9.84 18.13 -27.40
CA GLU A 48 -10.72 17.88 -26.25
C GLU A 48 -9.93 17.88 -24.92
N ASN A 49 -8.71 17.35 -24.91
CA ASN A 49 -7.84 17.41 -23.72
C ASN A 49 -7.31 18.82 -23.46
N ILE A 50 -7.05 19.59 -24.52
CA ILE A 50 -6.66 21.01 -24.39
C ILE A 50 -7.81 21.81 -23.77
N GLU A 51 -9.05 21.57 -24.22
CA GLU A 51 -10.24 22.23 -23.69
C GLU A 51 -10.49 21.86 -22.22
N LEU A 52 -10.37 20.57 -21.87
CA LEU A 52 -10.47 20.13 -20.47
C LEU A 52 -9.44 20.80 -19.57
N LEU A 53 -8.16 20.83 -19.99
CA LEU A 53 -7.10 21.50 -19.25
C LEU A 53 -7.39 23.00 -19.11
N ALA A 54 -7.85 23.65 -20.17
CA ALA A 54 -8.20 25.07 -20.13
C ALA A 54 -9.35 25.35 -19.15
N ASN A 55 -10.40 24.52 -19.14
CA ASN A 55 -11.54 24.69 -18.23
C ASN A 55 -11.14 24.47 -16.76
N ARG A 56 -10.25 23.51 -16.46
CA ARG A 56 -9.69 23.35 -15.11
C ARG A 56 -8.89 24.56 -14.67
N LEU A 57 -8.02 25.07 -15.54
CA LEU A 57 -7.26 26.28 -15.25
C LEU A 57 -8.19 27.48 -14.99
N ASP A 58 -9.25 27.63 -15.79
CA ASP A 58 -10.26 28.66 -15.58
C ASP A 58 -10.98 28.49 -14.23
N SER A 59 -11.31 27.26 -13.86
CA SER A 59 -11.97 26.97 -12.57
C SER A 59 -11.08 27.25 -11.36
N TRP A 60 -9.76 26.99 -11.45
CA TRP A 60 -8.80 27.41 -10.41
C TRP A 60 -8.67 28.93 -10.31
N VAL A 61 -8.72 29.64 -11.45
CA VAL A 61 -8.74 31.10 -11.49
C VAL A 61 -10.04 31.63 -10.88
N ASP A 62 -11.18 31.06 -11.23
CA ASP A 62 -12.48 31.42 -10.67
C ASP A 62 -12.53 31.18 -9.16
N LEU A 63 -11.98 30.06 -8.67
CA LEU A 63 -11.85 29.78 -7.24
C LEU A 63 -11.04 30.86 -6.51
N GLN A 64 -9.94 31.34 -7.12
CA GLN A 64 -9.11 32.39 -6.55
C GLN A 64 -9.84 33.74 -6.44
N TYR A 65 -10.64 34.12 -7.44
CA TYR A 65 -11.30 35.43 -7.49
C TYR A 65 -12.72 35.46 -6.92
N THR A 66 -13.35 34.30 -6.73
CA THR A 66 -14.67 34.21 -6.07
C THR A 66 -14.53 34.57 -4.59
N PRO A 67 -15.35 35.50 -4.05
CA PRO A 67 -15.35 35.79 -2.61
C PRO A 67 -15.74 34.55 -1.78
N ASN A 68 -15.11 34.32 -0.62
CA ASN A 68 -15.39 33.14 0.21
C ASN A 68 -16.88 32.93 0.52
N ILE A 69 -17.62 34.01 0.75
CA ILE A 69 -19.06 33.97 1.04
C ILE A 69 -19.88 33.38 -0.13
N ASP A 70 -19.39 33.48 -1.36
CA ASP A 70 -20.05 33.01 -2.57
C ASP A 70 -19.54 31.65 -3.05
N LYS A 71 -18.45 31.12 -2.44
CA LYS A 71 -17.87 29.83 -2.84
C LYS A 71 -18.79 28.67 -2.45
N MET A 72 -19.00 27.75 -3.40
CA MET A 72 -19.78 26.54 -3.27
C MET A 72 -18.84 25.32 -3.20
N ILE A 73 -18.78 24.65 -2.04
CA ILE A 73 -17.77 23.62 -1.74
C ILE A 73 -18.44 22.29 -1.41
N SER A 74 -17.91 21.18 -1.92
CA SER A 74 -18.26 19.85 -1.42
C SER A 74 -17.14 19.26 -0.56
N ILE A 75 -17.49 18.60 0.54
CA ILE A 75 -16.58 17.82 1.39
C ILE A 75 -17.00 16.35 1.32
N ILE A 76 -16.09 15.49 0.90
CA ILE A 76 -16.33 14.08 0.62
C ILE A 76 -15.57 13.23 1.62
N TYR A 77 -16.29 12.35 2.33
CA TYR A 77 -15.73 11.34 3.23
C TYR A 77 -16.09 9.92 2.76
N TYR A 78 -15.47 8.88 3.32
CA TYR A 78 -15.79 7.51 2.90
C TYR A 78 -16.85 6.87 3.77
N ASN A 79 -17.77 6.18 3.11
CA ASN A 79 -18.73 5.28 3.73
C ASN A 79 -18.76 3.94 3.01
N TYR A 80 -17.70 3.15 3.19
CA TYR A 80 -17.54 1.90 2.48
C TYR A 80 -16.91 0.79 3.35
N PRO A 81 -17.45 -0.44 3.33
CA PRO A 81 -18.71 -0.85 2.67
C PRO A 81 -19.95 -0.05 3.15
N PRO A 82 -21.02 0.11 2.32
CA PRO A 82 -22.20 0.91 2.65
C PRO A 82 -22.81 0.56 3.99
N GLY A 83 -23.24 1.58 4.73
CA GLY A 83 -24.02 1.42 5.95
C GLY A 83 -23.48 2.23 7.13
N LYS A 84 -24.20 2.13 8.25
CA LYS A 84 -23.99 3.00 9.43
C LYS A 84 -22.66 2.77 10.16
N GLN A 85 -21.97 1.67 9.90
CA GLN A 85 -20.79 1.24 10.65
C GLN A 85 -19.47 1.63 9.98
N ASN A 86 -19.50 2.35 8.85
CA ASN A 86 -18.35 2.51 7.98
C ASN A 86 -18.04 3.96 7.55
N ILE A 87 -18.39 4.98 8.33
CA ILE A 87 -17.84 6.34 8.09
C ILE A 87 -16.40 6.39 8.62
N GLY A 88 -15.40 6.74 7.81
CA GLY A 88 -14.00 6.80 8.28
C GLY A 88 -12.94 6.57 7.22
N ALA A 89 -11.68 6.74 7.62
CA ALA A 89 -10.49 6.59 6.79
C ALA A 89 -9.33 5.99 7.61
N SER A 90 -8.25 5.57 6.95
CA SER A 90 -7.09 4.96 7.63
C SER A 90 -6.50 5.88 8.70
N TYR A 91 -6.59 5.46 9.97
CA TYR A 91 -6.05 6.15 11.15
C TYR A 91 -6.52 7.61 11.35
N LEU A 92 -7.66 7.95 10.76
CA LEU A 92 -8.24 9.29 10.81
C LEU A 92 -9.66 9.25 11.38
N ASP A 93 -9.93 10.09 12.37
CA ASP A 93 -11.31 10.41 12.77
C ASP A 93 -11.90 11.41 11.77
N ALA A 94 -12.59 10.86 10.77
CA ALA A 94 -13.20 11.64 9.68
C ALA A 94 -14.32 12.55 10.18
N ILE A 95 -15.05 12.19 11.24
CA ILE A 95 -16.20 12.97 11.72
C ILE A 95 -15.70 14.25 12.40
N THR A 96 -14.75 14.12 13.33
CA THR A 96 -14.12 15.28 13.96
C THR A 96 -13.37 16.13 12.94
N SER A 97 -12.72 15.51 11.95
CA SER A 97 -12.06 16.24 10.85
C SER A 97 -13.04 17.11 10.05
N VAL A 98 -14.19 16.56 9.63
CA VAL A 98 -15.23 17.31 8.91
C VAL A 98 -15.80 18.41 9.80
N TYR A 99 -16.03 18.15 11.08
CA TYR A 99 -16.47 19.17 12.04
C TYR A 99 -15.50 20.36 12.09
N ASN A 100 -14.21 20.09 12.23
CA ASN A 100 -13.17 21.13 12.27
C ASN A 100 -13.10 21.91 10.95
N MET A 101 -13.23 21.24 9.80
CA MET A 101 -13.27 21.89 8.49
C MET A 101 -14.47 22.85 8.35
N LEU A 102 -15.67 22.44 8.78
CA LEU A 102 -16.86 23.29 8.71
C LEU A 102 -16.70 24.58 9.51
N TYR A 103 -16.19 24.49 10.74
CA TYR A 103 -15.94 25.67 11.57
C TYR A 103 -14.81 26.55 11.02
N THR A 104 -13.76 25.95 10.47
CA THR A 104 -12.67 26.68 9.81
C THR A 104 -13.17 27.47 8.59
N LEU A 105 -14.01 26.86 7.76
CA LEU A 105 -14.64 27.53 6.62
C LEU A 105 -15.54 28.68 7.08
N ASN A 106 -16.36 28.47 8.12
CA ASN A 106 -17.19 29.53 8.68
C ASN A 106 -16.36 30.72 9.17
N ASP A 107 -15.27 30.45 9.90
CA ASP A 107 -14.36 31.48 10.42
C ASP A 107 -13.60 32.20 9.29
N ALA A 108 -13.31 31.50 8.19
CA ALA A 108 -12.73 32.07 6.97
C ALA A 108 -13.74 32.88 6.11
N GLY A 109 -15.00 33.00 6.55
CA GLY A 109 -16.02 33.84 5.91
C GLY A 109 -16.81 33.16 4.79
N TYR A 110 -16.82 31.84 4.73
CA TYR A 110 -17.71 31.08 3.85
C TYR A 110 -19.15 31.13 4.39
N ASN A 111 -20.14 31.02 3.51
CA ASN A 111 -21.55 31.03 3.90
C ASN A 111 -21.98 29.66 4.45
N LEU A 112 -21.94 29.47 5.77
CA LEU A 112 -22.47 28.26 6.42
C LEU A 112 -23.63 28.63 7.35
N THR A 113 -24.70 27.83 7.32
CA THR A 113 -25.86 27.96 8.21
C THR A 113 -26.15 26.63 8.89
N ASP A 114 -26.84 26.68 10.03
CA ASP A 114 -27.32 25.49 10.76
C ASP A 114 -26.20 24.51 11.15
N LEU A 115 -25.03 25.03 11.51
CA LEU A 115 -23.89 24.24 11.95
C LEU A 115 -24.22 23.42 13.21
N PRO A 116 -23.70 22.18 13.31
CA PRO A 116 -23.86 21.35 14.50
C PRO A 116 -23.13 21.99 15.69
N ASN A 117 -23.69 21.88 16.89
CA ASN A 117 -23.13 22.50 18.10
C ASN A 117 -21.91 21.74 18.65
N ASN A 118 -21.73 20.48 18.24
CA ASN A 118 -20.63 19.61 18.65
C ASN A 118 -20.49 18.42 17.68
N VAL A 119 -19.38 17.68 17.80
CA VAL A 119 -19.05 16.51 16.97
C VAL A 119 -20.14 15.44 17.03
N SER A 120 -20.72 15.17 18.21
CA SER A 120 -21.75 14.12 18.36
C SER A 120 -23.04 14.47 17.62
N GLU A 121 -23.43 15.74 17.54
CA GLU A 121 -24.57 16.18 16.72
C GLU A 121 -24.28 15.98 15.23
N LEU A 122 -23.05 16.29 14.78
CA LEU A 122 -22.64 16.01 13.41
C LEU A 122 -22.64 14.51 13.09
N GLU A 123 -22.12 13.68 14.00
CA GLU A 123 -22.14 12.22 13.88
C GLU A 123 -23.56 11.69 13.65
N ASP A 124 -24.52 12.10 14.49
CA ASP A 124 -25.92 11.71 14.37
C ASP A 124 -26.51 12.13 13.00
N MET A 125 -26.18 13.33 12.53
CA MET A 125 -26.63 13.84 11.23
C MET A 125 -26.01 13.04 10.07
N MET A 126 -24.71 12.74 10.12
CA MET A 126 -24.01 11.97 9.08
C MET A 126 -24.51 10.52 9.02
N ILE A 127 -24.71 9.86 10.15
CA ILE A 127 -25.29 8.50 10.21
C ILE A 127 -26.74 8.50 9.69
N ALA A 128 -27.48 9.58 9.93
CA ALA A 128 -28.87 9.71 9.52
C ALA A 128 -29.06 9.96 8.01
N CYS A 129 -28.26 10.86 7.43
CA CYS A 129 -28.50 11.42 6.09
C CYS A 129 -27.33 11.20 5.11
N GLY A 130 -26.15 10.89 5.61
CA GLY A 130 -24.89 10.85 4.85
C GLY A 130 -24.28 9.45 4.79
N ILE A 131 -25.09 8.43 4.54
CA ILE A 131 -24.62 7.04 4.34
C ILE A 131 -25.06 6.52 2.97
N ASN A 132 -24.21 5.68 2.38
CA ASN A 132 -24.61 4.86 1.25
C ASN A 132 -25.55 3.75 1.74
N VAL A 133 -26.56 3.42 0.94
CA VAL A 133 -27.51 2.35 1.26
C VAL A 133 -27.49 1.32 0.14
N ALA A 134 -27.37 0.07 0.56
CA ALA A 134 -27.37 -1.08 -0.32
C ALA A 134 -28.75 -1.31 -0.97
N ASN A 135 -28.76 -1.72 -2.24
CA ASN A 135 -29.90 -1.99 -3.11
C ASN A 135 -30.86 -3.04 -2.54
N TRP A 136 -30.34 -4.01 -1.78
CA TRP A 136 -31.18 -5.03 -1.13
C TRP A 136 -31.98 -4.47 0.06
N ALA A 137 -31.75 -3.22 0.47
CA ALA A 137 -32.46 -2.52 1.54
C ALA A 137 -33.34 -1.35 1.03
N PRO A 138 -34.31 -1.58 0.11
CA PRO A 138 -35.11 -0.51 -0.49
C PRO A 138 -35.93 0.28 0.55
N GLY A 139 -36.31 -0.36 1.67
CA GLY A 139 -36.96 0.33 2.78
C GLY A 139 -36.07 1.34 3.51
N GLU A 140 -34.76 1.11 3.58
CA GLU A 140 -33.81 2.09 4.12
C GLU A 140 -33.54 3.22 3.13
N ILE A 141 -33.49 2.93 1.82
CA ILE A 141 -33.41 3.95 0.77
C ILE A 141 -34.62 4.89 0.85
N GLU A 142 -35.84 4.34 0.96
CA GLU A 142 -37.05 5.13 1.11
C GLU A 142 -37.05 5.97 2.40
N LYS A 143 -36.56 5.42 3.52
CA LYS A 143 -36.41 6.19 4.77
C LYS A 143 -35.45 7.35 4.57
N LEU A 144 -34.29 7.11 3.96
CA LEU A 144 -33.27 8.12 3.67
C LEU A 144 -33.84 9.23 2.78
N ALA A 145 -34.45 8.85 1.65
CA ALA A 145 -35.08 9.77 0.69
C ALA A 145 -36.21 10.63 1.27
N ASN A 146 -36.84 10.18 2.37
CA ASN A 146 -37.89 10.93 3.05
C ASN A 146 -37.36 11.85 4.17
N ARG A 147 -36.06 11.83 4.46
CA ARG A 147 -35.47 12.74 5.45
C ARG A 147 -35.37 14.15 4.89
N SER A 148 -35.69 15.12 5.76
CA SER A 148 -35.39 16.53 5.50
C SER A 148 -33.88 16.71 5.33
N GLY A 149 -33.47 17.29 4.21
CA GLY A 149 -32.06 17.60 3.91
C GLY A 149 -31.35 16.62 2.98
N VAL A 150 -31.94 15.46 2.66
CA VAL A 150 -31.40 14.56 1.63
C VAL A 150 -31.77 15.06 0.24
N THR A 151 -30.80 15.08 -0.68
CA THR A 151 -30.99 15.56 -2.04
C THR A 151 -31.62 14.48 -2.91
N LEU A 152 -32.68 14.86 -3.63
CA LEU A 152 -33.28 14.06 -4.70
C LEU A 152 -32.97 14.74 -6.04
N LEU A 153 -32.05 14.17 -6.82
CA LEU A 153 -31.68 14.68 -8.14
C LEU A 153 -32.60 14.05 -9.20
N PRO A 154 -33.36 14.84 -9.99
CA PRO A 154 -34.19 14.30 -11.05
C PRO A 154 -33.34 13.54 -12.07
N VAL A 155 -33.74 12.31 -12.40
CA VAL A 155 -33.02 11.46 -13.36
C VAL A 155 -32.91 12.13 -14.72
N GLU A 156 -33.94 12.87 -15.14
CA GLU A 156 -33.94 13.55 -16.45
C GLU A 156 -32.88 14.67 -16.53
N GLU A 157 -32.53 15.31 -15.41
CA GLU A 157 -31.47 16.30 -15.37
C GLU A 157 -30.10 15.64 -15.61
N TYR A 158 -29.84 14.54 -14.89
CA TYR A 158 -28.64 13.72 -15.11
C TYR A 158 -28.55 13.21 -16.54
N ARG A 159 -29.65 12.73 -17.13
CA ARG A 159 -29.66 12.19 -18.50
C ARG A 159 -29.22 13.20 -19.53
N GLN A 160 -29.62 14.47 -19.40
CA GLN A 160 -29.18 15.53 -20.33
C GLN A 160 -27.67 15.72 -20.32
N TRP A 161 -27.05 15.67 -19.14
CA TRP A 161 -25.59 15.71 -19.02
C TRP A 161 -24.95 14.42 -19.53
N PHE A 162 -25.46 13.26 -19.12
CA PHE A 162 -24.93 11.96 -19.54
C PHE A 162 -24.93 11.81 -21.06
N ASP A 163 -26.01 12.23 -21.73
CA ASP A 163 -26.14 12.19 -23.19
C ASP A 163 -25.13 13.10 -23.92
N SER A 164 -24.59 14.11 -23.24
CA SER A 164 -23.54 15.01 -23.76
C SER A 164 -22.12 14.44 -23.68
N LEU A 165 -21.91 13.38 -22.89
CA LEU A 165 -20.62 12.71 -22.77
C LEU A 165 -20.26 11.96 -24.06
N ASP A 166 -18.98 11.63 -24.21
CA ASP A 166 -18.47 10.83 -25.33
C ASP A 166 -19.22 9.50 -25.45
N ASP A 167 -19.48 9.09 -26.69
CA ASP A 167 -20.20 7.85 -26.99
C ASP A 167 -19.52 6.63 -26.36
N ILE A 168 -18.19 6.62 -26.25
CA ILE A 168 -17.45 5.49 -25.63
C ILE A 168 -17.72 5.39 -24.12
N VAL A 169 -17.89 6.53 -23.44
CA VAL A 169 -18.19 6.58 -21.99
C VAL A 169 -19.60 6.06 -21.77
N LYS A 170 -20.58 6.59 -22.52
CA LYS A 170 -21.98 6.16 -22.43
C LYS A 170 -22.13 4.67 -22.72
N LEU A 171 -21.45 4.19 -23.77
CA LEU A 171 -21.45 2.77 -24.15
C LEU A 171 -20.93 1.88 -23.02
N GLN A 172 -19.81 2.23 -22.39
CA GLN A 172 -19.24 1.38 -21.35
C GLN A 172 -20.11 1.37 -20.07
N VAL A 173 -20.74 2.50 -19.71
CA VAL A 173 -21.70 2.54 -18.59
C VAL A 173 -22.91 1.67 -18.90
N SER A 174 -23.54 1.86 -20.07
CA SER A 174 -24.82 1.20 -20.37
C SER A 174 -24.68 -0.27 -20.78
N GLU A 175 -23.62 -0.61 -21.51
CA GLU A 175 -23.43 -1.92 -22.17
C GLU A 175 -22.20 -2.71 -21.68
N GLY A 176 -21.38 -2.10 -20.83
CA GLY A 176 -20.29 -2.76 -20.12
C GLY A 176 -18.95 -2.82 -20.88
N PRO A 177 -17.91 -3.37 -20.23
CA PRO A 177 -16.55 -3.43 -20.76
C PRO A 177 -16.39 -4.25 -22.04
N VAL A 178 -17.30 -5.19 -22.34
CA VAL A 178 -17.26 -5.98 -23.58
C VAL A 178 -17.65 -5.16 -24.81
N ALA A 179 -18.66 -4.27 -24.68
CA ALA A 179 -18.98 -3.33 -25.76
C ALA A 179 -17.88 -2.28 -25.94
N TYR A 180 -17.32 -1.81 -24.83
CA TYR A 180 -16.21 -0.86 -24.84
C TYR A 180 -15.03 -1.39 -25.65
N ILE A 181 -14.51 -2.58 -25.32
CA ILE A 181 -13.32 -3.11 -25.98
C ILE A 181 -13.56 -3.33 -27.48
N SER A 182 -14.77 -3.73 -27.89
CA SER A 182 -15.08 -3.92 -29.30
C SER A 182 -15.04 -2.62 -30.10
N GLU A 183 -15.53 -1.51 -29.54
CA GLU A 183 -15.43 -0.20 -30.21
C GLU A 183 -13.99 0.33 -30.23
N ILE A 184 -13.18 0.04 -29.20
CA ILE A 184 -11.73 0.33 -29.26
C ILE A 184 -11.06 -0.45 -30.40
N VAL A 185 -11.29 -1.76 -30.52
CA VAL A 185 -10.74 -2.59 -31.61
C VAL A 185 -11.17 -2.06 -32.98
N LYS A 186 -12.45 -1.73 -33.14
CA LYS A 186 -13.00 -1.18 -34.38
C LYS A 186 -12.39 0.17 -34.75
N LYS A 187 -12.16 1.04 -33.77
CA LYS A 187 -11.45 2.31 -33.97
C LYS A 187 -9.99 2.07 -34.37
N SER A 188 -9.30 1.14 -33.71
CA SER A 188 -7.93 0.74 -34.03
C SER A 188 -7.78 0.22 -35.47
N VAL A 189 -8.71 -0.63 -35.93
CA VAL A 189 -8.77 -1.08 -37.34
C VAL A 189 -8.96 0.09 -38.29
N SER A 190 -9.89 1.00 -37.97
CA SER A 190 -10.16 2.17 -38.82
C SER A 190 -8.97 3.13 -38.96
N LEU A 191 -8.12 3.19 -37.93
CA LEU A 191 -6.91 4.01 -37.87
C LEU A 191 -5.67 3.27 -38.40
N ASN A 192 -5.79 1.99 -38.78
CA ASN A 192 -4.67 1.13 -39.13
C ASN A 192 -3.60 1.08 -38.02
N TYR A 193 -4.05 1.05 -36.76
CA TYR A 193 -3.23 0.95 -35.55
C TYR A 193 -3.57 -0.35 -34.82
N THR A 194 -3.13 -1.49 -35.35
CA THR A 194 -3.54 -2.82 -34.85
C THR A 194 -2.45 -3.61 -34.17
N ASP A 195 -1.20 -3.12 -34.18
CA ASP A 195 -0.02 -3.84 -33.68
C ASP A 195 -0.13 -4.24 -32.20
N GLU A 196 -0.74 -3.38 -31.38
CA GLU A 196 -0.90 -3.59 -29.92
C GLU A 196 -2.26 -4.21 -29.54
N VAL A 197 -3.18 -4.38 -30.50
CA VAL A 197 -4.57 -4.76 -30.21
C VAL A 197 -4.67 -6.17 -29.62
N ASN A 198 -3.84 -7.11 -30.06
CA ASN A 198 -3.89 -8.48 -29.55
C ASN A 198 -3.50 -8.53 -28.07
N SER A 199 -2.43 -7.83 -27.67
CA SER A 199 -2.00 -7.73 -26.26
C SER A 199 -3.04 -6.99 -25.42
N MET A 200 -3.59 -5.88 -25.92
CA MET A 200 -4.66 -5.16 -25.23
C MET A 200 -5.89 -6.05 -24.98
N LEU A 201 -6.26 -6.91 -25.94
CA LEU A 201 -7.36 -7.87 -25.80
C LEU A 201 -7.05 -8.97 -24.78
N ASP A 202 -5.79 -9.41 -24.70
CA ASP A 202 -5.36 -10.41 -23.71
C ASP A 202 -5.40 -9.84 -22.29
N ASP A 203 -4.88 -8.63 -22.10
CA ASP A 203 -4.94 -7.91 -20.81
C ASP A 203 -6.38 -7.68 -20.37
N TRP A 204 -7.21 -7.17 -21.29
CA TRP A 204 -8.63 -6.96 -21.04
C TRP A 204 -9.34 -8.27 -20.68
N TYR A 205 -9.09 -9.36 -21.41
CA TYR A 205 -9.68 -10.66 -21.12
C TYR A 205 -9.30 -11.16 -19.72
N GLY A 206 -8.03 -11.01 -19.33
CA GLY A 206 -7.55 -11.33 -17.99
C GLY A 206 -8.32 -10.58 -16.90
N GLN A 207 -8.49 -9.26 -17.08
CA GLN A 207 -9.26 -8.42 -16.16
C GLN A 207 -10.74 -8.81 -16.10
N ILE A 208 -11.40 -9.07 -17.23
CA ILE A 208 -12.84 -9.44 -17.20
C ILE A 208 -13.03 -10.81 -16.57
N LYS A 209 -12.13 -11.76 -16.86
CA LYS A 209 -12.18 -13.11 -16.30
C LYS A 209 -12.06 -13.09 -14.76
N SER A 210 -11.23 -12.21 -14.19
CA SER A 210 -11.07 -12.10 -12.72
C SER A 210 -12.33 -11.55 -12.02
N LEU A 211 -13.24 -10.93 -12.77
CA LEU A 211 -14.45 -10.31 -12.26
C LEU A 211 -15.71 -11.17 -12.45
N LEU A 212 -15.59 -12.36 -13.06
CA LEU A 212 -16.73 -13.22 -13.33
C LEU A 212 -17.29 -13.85 -12.03
N PRO A 213 -18.62 -13.88 -11.85
CA PRO A 213 -19.24 -14.58 -10.73
C PRO A 213 -19.11 -16.08 -10.91
N GLU A 214 -18.68 -16.79 -9.86
CA GLU A 214 -18.33 -18.22 -9.88
C GLU A 214 -19.37 -19.11 -10.55
N ASN A 215 -20.65 -18.87 -10.26
CA ASN A 215 -21.77 -19.66 -10.76
C ASN A 215 -22.01 -19.51 -12.28
N GLN A 216 -21.39 -18.53 -12.93
CA GLN A 216 -21.49 -18.30 -14.38
C GLN A 216 -20.13 -18.36 -15.09
N THR A 217 -19.02 -18.46 -14.36
CA THR A 217 -17.64 -18.40 -14.88
C THR A 217 -17.41 -19.32 -16.07
N ALA A 218 -17.78 -20.61 -15.98
CA ALA A 218 -17.52 -21.56 -17.06
C ALA A 218 -18.24 -21.21 -18.38
N VAL A 219 -19.49 -20.74 -18.29
CA VAL A 219 -20.27 -20.35 -19.48
C VAL A 219 -19.76 -19.03 -20.04
N ALA A 220 -19.47 -18.07 -19.16
CA ALA A 220 -18.94 -16.77 -19.53
C ALA A 220 -17.57 -16.86 -20.21
N ILE A 221 -16.64 -17.67 -19.68
CA ILE A 221 -15.31 -17.90 -20.28
C ILE A 221 -15.44 -18.44 -21.70
N ASN A 222 -16.31 -19.43 -21.93
CA ASN A 222 -16.52 -19.97 -23.28
C ASN A 222 -17.01 -18.90 -24.28
N CYS A 223 -17.88 -17.99 -23.83
CA CYS A 223 -18.32 -16.85 -24.65
C CYS A 223 -17.17 -15.87 -24.89
N LEU A 224 -16.44 -15.50 -23.84
CA LEU A 224 -15.32 -14.56 -23.89
C LEU A 224 -14.18 -15.06 -24.79
N ASP A 225 -13.85 -16.36 -24.76
CA ASP A 225 -12.84 -16.96 -25.63
C ASP A 225 -13.19 -16.74 -27.11
N LYS A 226 -14.46 -16.93 -27.48
CA LYS A 226 -14.93 -16.69 -28.85
C LYS A 226 -14.94 -15.21 -29.20
N ILE A 227 -15.35 -14.35 -28.27
CA ILE A 227 -15.30 -12.88 -28.40
C ILE A 227 -13.87 -12.42 -28.68
N VAL A 228 -12.91 -12.79 -27.85
CA VAL A 228 -11.50 -12.39 -28.01
C VAL A 228 -10.95 -12.89 -29.34
N ASN A 229 -11.19 -14.16 -29.68
CA ASN A 229 -10.71 -14.74 -30.94
C ASN A 229 -11.27 -13.99 -32.17
N SER A 230 -12.57 -13.71 -32.18
CA SER A 230 -13.21 -12.97 -33.29
C SER A 230 -12.71 -11.53 -33.40
N LEU A 231 -12.53 -10.82 -32.27
CA LEU A 231 -11.96 -9.47 -32.26
C LEU A 231 -10.49 -9.44 -32.71
N LYS A 232 -9.66 -10.42 -32.31
CA LYS A 232 -8.28 -10.56 -32.80
C LYS A 232 -8.25 -10.81 -34.31
N LEU A 233 -9.11 -11.70 -34.82
CA LEU A 233 -9.21 -11.95 -36.26
C LEU A 233 -9.67 -10.70 -37.02
N TYR A 234 -10.63 -9.96 -36.48
CA TYR A 234 -11.05 -8.68 -37.05
C TYR A 234 -9.89 -7.66 -37.08
N ALA A 235 -9.16 -7.50 -35.98
CA ALA A 235 -8.01 -6.61 -35.88
C ALA A 235 -6.92 -6.95 -36.91
N ASN A 236 -6.61 -8.24 -37.08
CA ASN A 236 -5.54 -8.70 -37.95
C ASN A 236 -5.91 -8.69 -39.44
N THR A 237 -7.19 -8.83 -39.79
CA THR A 237 -7.65 -8.98 -41.18
C THR A 237 -8.42 -7.79 -41.71
N SER A 238 -8.90 -6.91 -40.84
CA SER A 238 -9.89 -5.87 -41.15
C SER A 238 -11.19 -6.40 -41.78
N SER A 239 -11.47 -7.71 -41.69
CA SER A 239 -12.66 -8.33 -42.27
C SER A 239 -13.86 -8.20 -41.33
N TYR A 240 -14.88 -7.49 -41.79
CA TYR A 240 -16.09 -7.22 -41.00
C TYR A 240 -16.90 -8.50 -40.68
N ASP A 241 -16.71 -9.59 -41.43
CA ASP A 241 -17.33 -10.89 -41.15
C ASP A 241 -16.97 -11.40 -39.73
N TYR A 242 -15.73 -11.20 -39.27
CA TYR A 242 -15.33 -11.56 -37.91
C TYR A 242 -15.94 -10.64 -36.85
N TYR A 243 -16.23 -9.38 -37.20
CA TYR A 243 -16.94 -8.48 -36.29
C TYR A 243 -18.41 -8.91 -36.14
N GLU A 244 -19.05 -9.39 -37.21
CA GLU A 244 -20.39 -9.99 -37.14
C GLU A 244 -20.42 -11.28 -36.30
N GLU A 245 -19.39 -12.11 -36.38
CA GLU A 245 -19.23 -13.27 -35.47
C GLU A 245 -19.13 -12.81 -34.01
N PHE A 246 -18.33 -11.78 -33.72
CA PHE A 246 -18.26 -11.15 -32.40
C PHE A 246 -19.64 -10.72 -31.91
N LEU A 247 -20.43 -10.01 -32.73
CA LEU A 247 -21.77 -9.53 -32.34
C LEU A 247 -22.70 -10.68 -31.93
N GLY A 248 -22.59 -11.84 -32.60
CA GLY A 248 -23.32 -13.06 -32.21
C GLY A 248 -22.94 -13.55 -30.81
N TYR A 249 -21.64 -13.68 -30.53
CA TYR A 249 -21.17 -14.13 -29.21
C TYR A 249 -21.36 -13.08 -28.12
N TYR A 250 -21.34 -11.79 -28.47
CA TYR A 250 -21.65 -10.71 -27.56
C TYR A 250 -23.11 -10.76 -27.10
N ALA A 251 -24.05 -11.11 -27.99
CA ALA A 251 -25.44 -11.34 -27.62
C ALA A 251 -25.57 -12.52 -26.63
N GLU A 252 -24.86 -13.63 -26.87
CA GLU A 252 -24.80 -14.77 -25.93
C GLU A 252 -24.25 -14.34 -24.55
N PHE A 253 -23.21 -13.51 -24.52
CA PHE A 253 -22.65 -12.98 -23.28
C PHE A 253 -23.61 -12.01 -22.57
N LYS A 254 -24.38 -11.20 -23.31
CA LYS A 254 -25.43 -10.33 -22.74
C LYS A 254 -26.54 -11.10 -22.06
N ASP A 255 -26.92 -12.26 -22.58
CA ASP A 255 -27.97 -13.10 -22.01
C ASP A 255 -27.62 -13.65 -20.62
N LEU A 256 -26.34 -13.59 -20.22
CA LEU A 256 -25.88 -13.95 -18.87
C LEU A 256 -26.35 -12.94 -17.80
N GLY A 257 -26.58 -11.67 -18.18
CA GLY A 257 -27.12 -10.65 -17.29
C GLY A 257 -26.22 -10.31 -16.08
N ILE A 258 -24.90 -10.39 -16.25
CA ILE A 258 -23.92 -10.07 -15.21
C ILE A 258 -23.80 -8.54 -15.10
N ALA A 259 -24.45 -7.96 -14.08
CA ALA A 259 -24.44 -6.51 -13.84
C ALA A 259 -23.01 -5.94 -13.83
N GLY A 260 -22.79 -4.76 -14.40
CA GLY A 260 -21.47 -4.15 -14.54
C GLY A 260 -20.67 -4.70 -15.73
N LEU A 261 -20.57 -6.04 -15.89
CA LEU A 261 -19.92 -6.65 -17.07
C LEU A 261 -20.76 -6.55 -18.34
N ASN A 262 -22.08 -6.59 -18.21
CA ASN A 262 -23.05 -6.24 -19.26
C ASN A 262 -23.50 -4.78 -19.20
N GLY A 263 -22.80 -3.96 -18.41
CA GLY A 263 -23.17 -2.58 -18.11
C GLY A 263 -24.21 -2.46 -17.00
N TRP A 264 -24.60 -1.23 -16.72
CA TRP A 264 -25.61 -0.86 -15.73
C TRP A 264 -27.00 -0.63 -16.35
N GLY A 265 -27.12 -0.87 -17.67
CA GLY A 265 -28.33 -0.64 -18.44
C GLY A 265 -28.52 0.84 -18.79
N GLU A 266 -29.71 1.21 -19.22
CA GLU A 266 -30.07 2.61 -19.45
C GLU A 266 -30.25 3.34 -18.11
N ALA A 267 -29.95 4.64 -18.10
CA ALA A 267 -30.24 5.50 -16.96
C ALA A 267 -31.74 5.42 -16.59
N PRO A 268 -32.09 5.29 -15.30
CA PRO A 268 -31.22 5.51 -14.13
C PRO A 268 -30.46 4.29 -13.61
N GLY A 269 -30.58 3.10 -14.21
CA GLY A 269 -30.17 1.85 -13.56
C GLY A 269 -31.07 1.52 -12.36
N ASN A 270 -30.51 0.92 -11.30
CA ASN A 270 -31.26 0.46 -10.12
C ASN A 270 -30.63 0.83 -8.77
N ILE A 271 -29.62 1.70 -8.76
CA ILE A 271 -28.84 2.04 -7.56
C ILE A 271 -29.32 3.34 -6.94
N MET A 272 -29.73 3.30 -5.66
CA MET A 272 -30.13 4.49 -4.88
C MET A 272 -31.16 5.37 -5.62
N ILE A 273 -32.23 4.75 -6.13
CA ILE A 273 -33.30 5.42 -6.87
C ILE A 273 -34.62 5.34 -6.10
N VAL A 274 -35.39 6.42 -6.17
CA VAL A 274 -36.76 6.47 -5.67
C VAL A 274 -37.69 7.13 -6.69
N ASN A 275 -38.96 6.75 -6.68
CA ASN A 275 -39.99 7.41 -7.47
C ASN A 275 -40.84 8.33 -6.57
N ARG A 276 -41.10 9.56 -7.02
CA ARG A 276 -42.06 10.49 -6.40
C ARG A 276 -42.99 11.01 -7.47
N GLU A 277 -44.28 10.67 -7.33
CA GLU A 277 -45.35 11.14 -8.21
C GLU A 277 -45.09 10.89 -9.71
N GLY A 278 -44.43 9.78 -10.05
CA GLY A 278 -44.12 9.40 -11.43
C GLY A 278 -42.82 9.99 -11.98
N ILE A 279 -42.03 10.67 -11.16
CA ILE A 279 -40.68 11.15 -11.49
C ILE A 279 -39.67 10.29 -10.74
N ASP A 280 -38.67 9.78 -11.45
CA ASP A 280 -37.55 9.06 -10.85
C ASP A 280 -36.46 10.04 -10.40
N TYR A 281 -35.90 9.77 -9.23
CA TYR A 281 -34.83 10.55 -8.62
C TYR A 281 -33.68 9.65 -8.18
N PHE A 282 -32.45 10.11 -8.39
CA PHE A 282 -31.31 9.62 -7.65
C PHE A 282 -31.32 10.20 -6.24
N VAL A 283 -31.13 9.35 -5.24
CA VAL A 283 -30.90 9.74 -3.85
C VAL A 283 -29.42 10.08 -3.70
N ILE A 284 -29.12 11.34 -3.41
CA ILE A 284 -27.76 11.82 -3.13
C ILE A 284 -27.65 12.02 -1.60
N PRO A 285 -27.00 11.10 -0.88
CA PRO A 285 -26.84 11.21 0.58
C PRO A 285 -25.91 12.37 0.93
N GLY A 286 -26.21 13.06 2.01
CA GLY A 286 -25.40 14.16 2.52
C GLY A 286 -26.18 15.17 3.34
N LEU A 287 -25.48 16.25 3.69
CA LEU A 287 -25.96 17.37 4.49
C LEU A 287 -25.51 18.68 3.82
N THR A 288 -26.31 19.73 3.96
CA THR A 288 -25.99 21.06 3.42
C THR A 288 -25.97 22.09 4.54
N PHE A 289 -24.87 22.84 4.63
CA PHE A 289 -24.66 23.95 5.54
C PHE A 289 -24.38 25.21 4.72
N GLY A 290 -25.43 26.00 4.42
CA GLY A 290 -25.31 27.13 3.50
C GLY A 290 -24.80 26.72 2.11
N ASN A 291 -23.61 27.18 1.74
CA ASN A 291 -22.94 26.89 0.47
C ASN A 291 -22.00 25.67 0.52
N VAL A 292 -21.96 24.95 1.65
CA VAL A 292 -21.13 23.75 1.81
C VAL A 292 -22.00 22.50 1.85
N PHE A 293 -21.70 21.53 0.99
CA PHE A 293 -22.27 20.19 1.04
C PHE A 293 -21.27 19.20 1.60
N ILE A 294 -21.71 18.31 2.48
CA ILE A 294 -20.90 17.19 2.94
C ILE A 294 -21.64 15.88 2.63
N GLY A 295 -20.92 14.87 2.14
CA GLY A 295 -21.53 13.60 1.80
C GLY A 295 -20.50 12.48 1.65
N PRO A 296 -20.95 11.21 1.72
CA PRO A 296 -20.07 10.11 1.45
C PRO A 296 -19.74 10.05 -0.06
N GLU A 297 -18.57 9.54 -0.41
CA GLU A 297 -18.31 9.14 -1.78
C GLU A 297 -19.36 8.10 -2.22
N PRO A 298 -19.99 8.25 -3.39
CA PRO A 298 -21.04 7.35 -3.84
C PRO A 298 -20.56 5.91 -4.00
N GLN A 299 -21.47 4.96 -3.84
CA GLN A 299 -21.13 3.54 -3.96
C GLN A 299 -20.75 3.14 -5.39
N ARG A 300 -19.69 2.34 -5.49
CA ARG A 300 -19.03 2.01 -6.74
C ARG A 300 -19.81 1.04 -7.65
N GLY A 301 -20.63 0.16 -7.07
CA GLY A 301 -21.40 -0.85 -7.81
C GLY A 301 -21.79 -2.08 -6.99
N TRP A 302 -21.06 -3.19 -7.16
CA TRP A 302 -21.38 -4.49 -6.59
C TRP A 302 -21.26 -4.52 -5.06
N GLU A 303 -22.35 -4.25 -4.37
CA GLU A 303 -22.41 -4.28 -2.90
C GLU A 303 -21.95 -5.60 -2.29
N ALA A 304 -22.27 -6.72 -2.97
CA ALA A 304 -21.83 -8.03 -2.54
C ALA A 304 -20.35 -8.26 -2.83
N ASP A 305 -19.76 -7.61 -3.84
CA ASP A 305 -18.40 -7.87 -4.34
C ASP A 305 -17.57 -6.59 -4.38
N ILE A 306 -17.71 -5.80 -3.33
CA ILE A 306 -17.36 -4.38 -3.32
C ILE A 306 -15.85 -4.15 -3.41
N GLU A 307 -15.07 -5.06 -2.83
CA GLU A 307 -13.61 -5.08 -2.91
C GLU A 307 -13.10 -5.26 -4.35
N ASN A 308 -13.84 -5.98 -5.19
CA ASN A 308 -13.47 -6.14 -6.61
C ASN A 308 -13.54 -4.83 -7.39
N LEU A 309 -14.14 -3.78 -6.82
CA LEU A 309 -14.33 -2.50 -7.49
C LEU A 309 -13.50 -1.35 -6.90
N TYR A 310 -12.90 -1.52 -5.72
CA TYR A 310 -12.10 -0.47 -5.06
C TYR A 310 -10.95 0.01 -5.93
N HIS A 311 -10.29 -0.93 -6.61
CA HIS A 311 -9.15 -0.65 -7.47
C HIS A 311 -9.38 -1.11 -8.93
N CYS A 312 -10.65 -1.25 -9.35
CA CYS A 312 -10.99 -1.82 -10.65
C CYS A 312 -10.98 -0.78 -11.78
N THR A 313 -10.08 -0.99 -12.74
CA THR A 313 -10.01 -0.19 -13.96
C THR A 313 -10.83 -0.74 -15.13
N ALA A 314 -11.64 -1.80 -14.94
CA ALA A 314 -12.38 -2.43 -16.03
C ALA A 314 -13.87 -2.04 -16.09
N VAL A 315 -14.55 -2.07 -14.94
CA VAL A 315 -16.02 -1.88 -14.85
C VAL A 315 -16.36 -0.41 -14.71
N ALA A 316 -17.22 0.15 -15.54
CA ALA A 316 -17.63 1.55 -15.42
C ALA A 316 -18.31 1.86 -14.06
N PRO A 317 -18.26 3.10 -13.56
CA PRO A 317 -19.11 3.55 -12.46
C PRO A 317 -20.59 3.45 -12.82
N THR A 318 -21.42 3.38 -11.78
CA THR A 318 -22.88 3.29 -11.93
C THR A 318 -23.47 4.65 -12.32
N HIS A 319 -24.70 4.66 -12.83
CA HIS A 319 -25.39 5.93 -13.11
C HIS A 319 -25.52 6.81 -11.86
N GLN A 320 -25.79 6.23 -10.69
CA GLN A 320 -25.89 7.01 -9.46
C GLN A 320 -24.55 7.59 -9.01
N TYR A 321 -23.45 6.85 -9.20
CA TYR A 321 -22.10 7.35 -8.94
C TYR A 321 -21.82 8.58 -9.79
N LEU A 322 -22.06 8.48 -11.10
CA LEU A 322 -21.92 9.61 -12.02
C LEU A 322 -22.87 10.76 -11.67
N ALA A 323 -24.10 10.47 -11.26
CA ALA A 323 -25.09 11.46 -10.87
C ALA A 323 -24.69 12.25 -9.61
N ALA A 324 -24.04 11.61 -8.64
CA ALA A 324 -23.51 12.28 -7.45
C ALA A 324 -22.36 13.24 -7.80
N TYR A 325 -21.41 12.81 -8.64
CA TYR A 325 -20.35 13.69 -9.13
C TYR A 325 -20.89 14.83 -10.00
N TYR A 326 -21.85 14.55 -10.89
CA TYR A 326 -22.55 15.59 -11.65
C TYR A 326 -23.25 16.62 -10.73
N TYR A 327 -23.89 16.16 -9.66
CA TYR A 327 -24.49 17.04 -8.66
C TYR A 327 -23.44 17.95 -8.02
N MET A 328 -22.30 17.40 -7.59
CA MET A 328 -21.20 18.20 -7.03
C MET A 328 -20.62 19.18 -8.06
N GLN A 329 -20.37 18.72 -9.29
CA GLN A 329 -19.84 19.57 -10.36
C GLN A 329 -20.75 20.77 -10.68
N THR A 330 -22.06 20.58 -10.63
CA THR A 330 -23.01 21.63 -11.04
C THR A 330 -23.53 22.48 -9.89
N ARG A 331 -23.56 21.95 -8.66
CA ARG A 331 -24.11 22.66 -7.48
C ARG A 331 -23.05 23.14 -6.50
N TYR A 332 -21.87 22.53 -6.50
CA TYR A 332 -20.73 22.84 -5.64
C TYR A 332 -19.45 22.95 -6.46
N SER A 333 -19.52 23.80 -7.50
CA SER A 333 -18.57 23.84 -8.61
C SER A 333 -17.23 24.49 -8.28
N ASN A 334 -17.04 25.11 -7.10
CA ASN A 334 -15.80 25.82 -6.81
C ASN A 334 -14.68 24.90 -6.33
N ALA A 335 -14.98 23.89 -5.52
CA ALA A 335 -14.00 22.85 -5.17
C ALA A 335 -14.66 21.62 -4.54
N MET A 336 -14.00 20.48 -4.71
CA MET A 336 -14.25 19.26 -3.94
C MET A 336 -13.09 18.99 -2.98
N VAL A 337 -13.40 18.71 -1.72
CA VAL A 337 -12.44 18.44 -0.66
C VAL A 337 -12.61 17.01 -0.15
N PHE A 338 -11.61 16.15 -0.36
CA PHE A 338 -11.64 14.76 0.08
C PHE A 338 -10.94 14.56 1.43
N VAL A 339 -11.56 13.76 2.31
CA VAL A 339 -11.14 13.60 3.71
C VAL A 339 -10.56 12.21 3.98
N GLY A 340 -9.24 12.14 3.94
CA GLY A 340 -8.46 10.96 4.33
C GLY A 340 -8.32 9.93 3.22
N ARG A 341 -7.74 8.79 3.56
CA ARG A 341 -7.35 7.70 2.65
C ARG A 341 -8.40 6.56 2.61
N HIS A 342 -8.89 6.02 1.47
CA HIS A 342 -8.82 6.44 0.06
C HIS A 342 -10.21 6.51 -0.58
N ALA A 343 -10.33 7.32 -1.61
CA ALA A 343 -11.45 7.39 -2.54
C ALA A 343 -11.33 6.32 -3.64
N THR A 344 -12.43 6.15 -4.37
CA THR A 344 -12.56 5.19 -5.48
C THR A 344 -12.47 5.84 -6.85
N HIS A 345 -12.65 7.17 -6.93
CA HIS A 345 -12.67 7.88 -8.21
C HIS A 345 -11.31 7.87 -8.93
N GLU A 346 -10.22 7.93 -8.18
CA GLU A 346 -8.86 7.82 -8.70
C GLU A 346 -8.56 6.41 -9.23
N TRP A 347 -9.43 5.42 -9.03
CA TRP A 347 -9.26 4.05 -9.52
C TRP A 347 -10.27 3.65 -10.61
N LEU A 348 -11.11 4.58 -11.08
CA LEU A 348 -12.08 4.29 -12.14
C LEU A 348 -11.42 3.91 -13.47
N PRO A 349 -12.13 3.24 -14.40
CA PRO A 349 -11.56 2.83 -15.69
C PRO A 349 -10.92 3.96 -16.49
N GLY A 350 -9.85 3.62 -17.17
CA GLY A 350 -9.09 4.55 -18.01
C GLY A 350 -7.58 4.31 -17.93
N LYS A 351 -6.81 5.10 -18.67
CA LYS A 351 -5.33 5.03 -18.74
C LYS A 351 -4.71 5.15 -17.36
N GLU A 352 -3.62 4.45 -17.06
CA GLU A 352 -2.89 4.49 -15.76
C GLU A 352 -2.57 5.93 -15.29
N VAL A 353 -2.07 6.76 -16.20
CA VAL A 353 -1.66 8.15 -15.99
C VAL A 353 -1.95 8.96 -17.26
N LEU A 354 -1.85 10.30 -17.18
CA LEU A 354 -2.10 11.20 -18.32
C LEU A 354 -3.50 10.99 -18.92
N LEU A 355 -4.52 11.05 -18.04
CA LEU A 355 -5.90 10.77 -18.42
C LEU A 355 -6.36 11.69 -19.57
N SER A 356 -7.14 11.12 -20.46
CA SER A 356 -7.89 11.81 -21.51
C SER A 356 -9.25 12.28 -21.00
N TYR A 357 -9.92 13.12 -21.76
CA TYR A 357 -11.24 13.66 -21.43
C TYR A 357 -12.34 12.61 -21.22
N ASN A 358 -12.15 11.41 -21.78
CA ASN A 358 -13.09 10.29 -21.70
C ASN A 358 -12.66 9.18 -20.73
N ASP A 359 -11.53 9.33 -20.03
CA ASP A 359 -11.19 8.46 -18.90
C ASP A 359 -12.02 8.90 -17.68
N TYR A 360 -12.53 7.95 -16.89
CA TYR A 360 -13.54 8.29 -15.88
C TYR A 360 -13.04 9.20 -14.77
N GLY A 361 -11.76 9.14 -14.41
CA GLY A 361 -11.16 10.11 -13.49
C GLY A 361 -11.34 11.55 -13.98
N SER A 362 -11.17 11.79 -15.29
CA SER A 362 -11.46 13.09 -15.91
C SER A 362 -12.95 13.43 -15.94
N VAL A 363 -13.82 12.44 -16.20
CA VAL A 363 -15.27 12.64 -16.29
C VAL A 363 -15.87 13.04 -14.94
N VAL A 364 -15.46 12.37 -13.85
CA VAL A 364 -16.04 12.60 -12.52
C VAL A 364 -15.42 13.80 -11.80
N VAL A 365 -14.16 14.13 -12.08
CA VAL A 365 -13.55 15.39 -11.62
C VAL A 365 -14.10 16.56 -12.43
N GLY A 366 -14.27 16.38 -13.74
CA GLY A 366 -14.64 17.46 -14.65
C GLY A 366 -13.58 18.56 -14.64
N ASP A 367 -14.04 19.79 -14.50
CA ASP A 367 -13.22 21.00 -14.35
C ASP A 367 -13.10 21.51 -12.90
N VAL A 368 -13.78 20.87 -11.93
CA VAL A 368 -13.81 21.35 -10.54
C VAL A 368 -12.47 21.12 -9.84
N PRO A 369 -11.88 22.16 -9.20
CA PRO A 369 -10.69 22.05 -8.37
C PRO A 369 -10.82 20.98 -7.28
N GLN A 370 -9.75 20.19 -7.12
CA GLN A 370 -9.69 19.06 -6.19
C GLN A 370 -8.65 19.31 -5.10
N VAL A 371 -9.07 19.22 -3.85
CA VAL A 371 -8.22 19.27 -2.66
C VAL A 371 -8.38 17.97 -1.89
N TYR A 372 -7.28 17.36 -1.46
CA TYR A 372 -7.36 16.00 -0.92
C TYR A 372 -6.41 15.82 0.26
N PHE A 373 -6.99 15.57 1.43
CA PHE A 373 -6.25 15.24 2.64
C PHE A 373 -5.74 13.79 2.61
N TYR A 374 -4.44 13.61 2.82
CA TYR A 374 -3.79 12.29 2.89
C TYR A 374 -2.84 12.20 4.08
N ILE A 375 -2.78 11.03 4.71
CA ILE A 375 -1.84 10.74 5.78
C ILE A 375 -0.41 10.80 5.24
N THR A 376 0.53 11.41 5.97
CA THR A 376 1.93 11.57 5.52
C THR A 376 2.57 10.25 5.12
N ASP A 377 2.25 9.16 5.80
CA ASP A 377 2.86 7.85 5.55
C ASP A 377 2.25 7.10 4.35
N GLY A 378 1.16 7.60 3.76
CA GLY A 378 0.37 6.97 2.70
C GLY A 378 0.78 7.39 1.28
N LEU A 379 2.04 7.76 1.08
CA LEU A 379 2.54 8.47 -0.10
C LEU A 379 2.18 7.79 -1.44
N ALA A 380 2.42 6.49 -1.57
CA ALA A 380 2.28 5.79 -2.86
C ALA A 380 0.87 5.92 -3.47
N GLU A 381 -0.17 5.90 -2.65
CA GLU A 381 -1.55 6.02 -3.10
C GLU A 381 -2.00 7.47 -3.21
N ALA A 382 -1.44 8.38 -2.39
CA ALA A 382 -1.66 9.81 -2.54
C ALA A 382 -1.25 10.29 -3.94
N ILE A 383 -0.20 9.70 -4.51
CA ILE A 383 0.24 9.97 -5.89
C ILE A 383 -0.80 9.52 -6.93
N GLN A 384 -1.58 8.47 -6.69
CA GLN A 384 -2.68 8.11 -7.61
C GLN A 384 -3.79 9.15 -7.59
N ALA A 385 -4.17 9.64 -6.40
CA ALA A 385 -5.11 10.75 -6.28
C ALA A 385 -4.63 12.01 -7.03
N LYS A 386 -3.33 12.30 -7.00
CA LYS A 386 -2.74 13.39 -7.80
C LYS A 386 -2.84 13.12 -9.31
N ARG A 387 -2.41 11.95 -9.78
CA ARG A 387 -2.29 11.62 -11.22
C ARG A 387 -3.61 11.33 -11.92
N ARG A 388 -4.61 10.83 -11.20
CA ARG A 388 -5.90 10.38 -11.75
C ARG A 388 -7.10 11.15 -11.21
N GLY A 389 -6.98 11.74 -10.03
CA GLY A 389 -7.96 12.66 -9.44
C GLY A 389 -7.63 14.14 -9.66
N PHE A 390 -6.46 14.48 -10.23
CA PHE A 390 -5.99 15.86 -10.41
C PHE A 390 -5.97 16.67 -9.10
N ALA A 391 -5.70 15.99 -7.98
CA ALA A 391 -5.78 16.57 -6.65
C ALA A 391 -4.53 17.38 -6.26
N VAL A 392 -4.77 18.53 -5.63
CA VAL A 392 -3.80 19.17 -4.75
C VAL A 392 -3.85 18.46 -3.40
N LEU A 393 -2.75 17.80 -3.03
CA LEU A 393 -2.67 17.08 -1.78
C LEU A 393 -2.46 18.04 -0.60
N ILE A 394 -3.02 17.70 0.54
CA ILE A 394 -2.71 18.30 1.84
C ILE A 394 -2.35 17.15 2.78
N SER A 395 -1.08 17.06 3.17
CA SER A 395 -0.66 16.06 4.14
C SER A 395 -1.28 16.36 5.51
N HIS A 396 -1.73 15.33 6.20
CA HIS A 396 -2.09 15.39 7.62
C HIS A 396 -1.22 14.44 8.43
N LEU A 397 -1.08 14.74 9.73
CA LEU A 397 -0.29 13.93 10.64
C LEU A 397 -0.76 12.47 10.66
N ASP A 398 0.19 11.56 10.82
CA ASP A 398 -0.06 10.22 11.30
C ASP A 398 -0.52 10.24 12.78
N SER A 399 -0.99 9.13 13.34
CA SER A 399 -1.47 9.11 14.72
C SER A 399 -0.34 9.37 15.72
N PRO A 400 -0.62 10.00 16.88
CA PRO A 400 0.35 10.11 17.96
C PRO A 400 0.79 8.71 18.40
N LYS A 401 2.01 8.57 18.91
CA LYS A 401 2.61 7.26 19.25
C LYS A 401 3.15 7.24 20.67
N SER A 402 3.24 6.02 21.21
CA SER A 402 3.89 5.76 22.50
C SER A 402 4.73 4.49 22.46
N PHE A 403 5.74 4.44 23.32
CA PHE A 403 6.31 3.19 23.79
C PHE A 403 5.27 2.38 24.58
N THR A 404 5.44 1.06 24.60
CA THR A 404 4.60 0.19 25.44
C THR A 404 5.11 0.19 26.88
N HIS A 405 4.38 0.86 27.76
CA HIS A 405 4.61 0.77 29.20
C HIS A 405 4.18 -0.60 29.74
N LEU A 406 4.91 -1.12 30.74
CA LEU A 406 4.51 -2.36 31.39
C LEU A 406 3.17 -2.17 32.13
N TYR A 407 2.23 -3.08 31.91
CA TYR A 407 0.91 -3.05 32.55
C TYR A 407 0.53 -4.41 33.11
N GLY A 408 -0.39 -4.43 34.08
CA GLY A 408 -0.96 -5.65 34.64
C GLY A 408 0.11 -6.70 34.99
N ASN A 409 -0.05 -7.90 34.44
CA ASN A 409 0.83 -9.03 34.72
C ASN A 409 2.23 -8.93 34.08
N LEU A 410 2.46 -8.02 33.12
CA LEU A 410 3.81 -7.71 32.64
C LEU A 410 4.63 -7.00 33.72
N THR A 411 4.00 -6.09 34.48
CA THR A 411 4.64 -5.43 35.63
C THR A 411 4.89 -6.44 36.75
N VAL A 412 3.95 -7.34 37.01
CA VAL A 412 4.13 -8.42 38.01
C VAL A 412 5.30 -9.31 37.62
N LEU A 413 5.39 -9.73 36.36
CA LEU A 413 6.49 -10.53 35.84
C LEU A 413 7.84 -9.82 36.04
N ALA A 414 7.93 -8.53 35.70
CA ALA A 414 9.15 -7.75 35.90
C ALA A 414 9.60 -7.69 37.37
N ASN A 415 8.67 -7.52 38.31
CA ASN A 415 8.97 -7.53 39.75
C ASN A 415 9.46 -8.91 40.21
N LEU A 416 8.78 -9.99 39.80
CA LEU A 416 9.17 -11.35 40.17
C LEU A 416 10.58 -11.71 39.64
N LEU A 417 10.93 -11.28 38.44
CA LEU A 417 12.26 -11.47 37.88
C LEU A 417 13.34 -10.74 38.70
N GLU A 418 13.09 -9.49 39.09
CA GLU A 418 14.01 -8.71 39.91
C GLU A 418 14.15 -9.30 41.32
N GLU A 419 13.04 -9.73 41.95
CA GLU A 419 13.06 -10.43 43.24
C GLU A 419 13.84 -11.75 43.16
N TYR A 420 13.64 -12.53 42.10
CA TYR A 420 14.38 -13.77 41.86
C TYR A 420 15.88 -13.48 41.74
N GLU A 421 16.30 -12.51 40.92
CA GLU A 421 17.72 -12.19 40.73
C GLU A 421 18.36 -11.65 42.01
N ILE A 422 17.66 -10.83 42.79
CA ILE A 422 18.14 -10.33 44.08
C ILE A 422 18.40 -11.50 45.03
N ASN A 423 17.46 -12.45 45.15
CA ASN A 423 17.65 -13.62 46.00
C ASN A 423 18.76 -14.54 45.46
N HIS A 424 18.78 -14.80 44.15
CA HIS A 424 19.73 -15.69 43.51
C HIS A 424 21.19 -15.20 43.65
N ASN A 425 21.38 -13.89 43.57
CA ASN A 425 22.69 -13.24 43.71
C ASN A 425 23.04 -12.89 45.18
N SER A 426 22.13 -13.14 46.13
CA SER A 426 22.35 -12.86 47.55
C SER A 426 23.37 -13.82 48.16
N ILE A 427 24.22 -13.30 49.05
CA ILE A 427 25.13 -14.11 49.88
C ILE A 427 24.34 -15.06 50.81
N ASN A 428 23.12 -14.66 51.20
CA ASN A 428 22.20 -15.46 52.01
C ASN A 428 21.01 -15.93 51.16
N ARG A 429 21.28 -16.53 50.00
CA ARG A 429 20.28 -17.09 49.08
C ARG A 429 19.32 -18.05 49.80
N ASP A 430 18.02 -17.79 49.70
CA ASP A 430 16.95 -18.63 50.23
C ASP A 430 16.44 -19.56 49.12
N MET A 431 16.65 -20.87 49.28
CA MET A 431 16.28 -21.86 48.28
C MET A 431 14.77 -22.08 48.19
N ASP A 432 14.05 -22.00 49.31
CA ASP A 432 12.59 -22.20 49.32
C ASP A 432 11.91 -21.01 48.64
N LEU A 433 12.40 -19.79 48.91
CA LEU A 433 11.94 -18.58 48.21
C LEU A 433 12.22 -18.66 46.70
N GLU A 434 13.40 -19.12 46.31
CA GLU A 434 13.75 -19.24 44.90
C GLU A 434 12.85 -20.22 44.13
N GLU A 435 12.57 -21.39 44.72
CA GLU A 435 11.67 -22.38 44.13
C GLU A 435 10.25 -21.82 44.00
N ASN A 436 9.77 -21.08 45.00
CA ASN A 436 8.46 -20.43 44.95
C ASN A 436 8.40 -19.37 43.84
N LEU A 437 9.38 -18.46 43.77
CA LEU A 437 9.47 -17.43 42.73
C LEU A 437 9.54 -18.04 41.32
N SER A 438 10.34 -19.09 41.15
CA SER A 438 10.43 -19.85 39.90
C SER A 438 9.07 -20.41 39.46
N ASN A 439 8.34 -21.04 40.37
CA ASN A 439 7.01 -21.57 40.10
C ASN A 439 5.98 -20.46 39.81
N GLU A 440 6.03 -19.35 40.53
CA GLU A 440 5.16 -18.19 40.29
C GLU A 440 5.41 -17.58 38.91
N ILE A 441 6.67 -17.37 38.52
CA ILE A 441 7.05 -16.87 37.18
C ILE A 441 6.50 -17.79 36.09
N LYS A 442 6.74 -19.09 36.20
CA LYS A 442 6.28 -20.08 35.22
C LYS A 442 4.75 -20.11 35.10
N ASN A 443 4.05 -20.16 36.23
CA ASN A 443 2.59 -20.14 36.24
C ASN A 443 2.03 -18.85 35.65
N LEU A 444 2.66 -17.70 35.91
CA LEU A 444 2.25 -16.41 35.35
C LEU A 444 2.38 -16.38 33.83
N ILE A 445 3.47 -16.95 33.29
CA ILE A 445 3.70 -17.07 31.84
C ILE A 445 2.60 -17.91 31.18
N ILE A 446 2.24 -19.05 31.78
CA ILE A 446 1.20 -19.93 31.23
C ILE A 446 -0.18 -19.25 31.34
N ALA A 447 -0.53 -18.71 32.49
CA ALA A 447 -1.86 -18.14 32.75
C ALA A 447 -2.19 -16.92 31.88
N ASN A 448 -1.17 -16.21 31.38
CA ASN A 448 -1.33 -15.05 30.49
C ASN A 448 -0.96 -15.35 29.04
N ASN A 449 -0.75 -16.62 28.69
CA ASN A 449 -0.34 -17.04 27.36
C ASN A 449 0.96 -16.40 26.82
N TYR A 450 1.81 -15.86 27.68
CA TYR A 450 3.09 -15.26 27.26
C TYR A 450 4.03 -16.28 26.62
N HIS A 451 3.86 -17.58 26.90
CA HIS A 451 4.56 -18.65 26.20
C HIS A 451 4.40 -18.60 24.67
N LEU A 452 3.27 -18.08 24.16
CA LEU A 452 3.03 -17.87 22.73
C LEU A 452 3.95 -16.79 22.15
N THR A 453 4.07 -15.64 22.82
CA THR A 453 5.01 -14.57 22.43
C THR A 453 6.47 -15.00 22.52
N LEU A 454 6.79 -15.82 23.52
CA LEU A 454 8.13 -16.43 23.66
C LEU A 454 8.41 -17.51 22.61
N CYS A 455 7.37 -18.01 21.94
CA CYS A 455 7.41 -19.17 21.05
C CYS A 455 8.00 -20.42 21.73
N ILE A 456 7.59 -20.68 22.98
CA ILE A 456 8.01 -21.85 23.78
C ILE A 456 6.77 -22.64 24.17
N SER A 457 6.85 -23.98 24.16
CA SER A 457 5.72 -24.82 24.57
C SER A 457 5.41 -24.65 26.06
N GLN A 458 4.14 -24.85 26.46
CA GLN A 458 3.77 -24.77 27.88
C GLN A 458 4.55 -25.79 28.73
N GLU A 459 4.79 -26.98 28.18
CA GLU A 459 5.57 -28.03 28.83
C GLU A 459 7.02 -27.59 29.06
N ASP A 460 7.65 -26.98 28.07
CA ASP A 460 9.03 -26.48 28.17
C ASP A 460 9.15 -25.34 29.18
N VAL A 461 8.15 -24.45 29.29
CA VAL A 461 8.13 -23.42 30.34
C VAL A 461 8.07 -24.06 31.73
N MET A 462 7.17 -25.03 31.93
CA MET A 462 6.97 -25.66 33.23
C MET A 462 8.16 -26.53 33.66
N ASN A 463 8.70 -27.32 32.73
CA ASN A 463 9.78 -28.26 33.00
C ASN A 463 11.19 -27.64 32.85
N GLY A 464 11.30 -26.49 32.18
CA GLY A 464 12.58 -25.84 31.89
C GLY A 464 13.30 -25.30 33.12
N ASP A 465 14.63 -25.16 33.02
CA ASP A 465 15.43 -24.46 34.02
C ASP A 465 15.12 -22.96 33.98
N ILE A 466 14.65 -22.42 35.09
CA ILE A 466 14.30 -21.01 35.22
C ILE A 466 15.48 -20.08 34.90
N ASN A 467 16.72 -20.51 35.20
CA ASN A 467 17.90 -19.68 34.93
C ASN A 467 18.20 -19.55 33.43
N LEU A 468 17.73 -20.51 32.61
CA LEU A 468 17.81 -20.42 31.16
C LEU A 468 16.64 -19.61 30.58
N LEU A 469 15.52 -19.54 31.28
CA LEU A 469 14.33 -18.81 30.86
C LEU A 469 14.42 -17.31 31.17
N ILE A 470 15.05 -16.92 32.28
CA ILE A 470 15.16 -15.52 32.73
C ILE A 470 15.71 -14.58 31.64
N PRO A 471 16.84 -14.86 30.95
CA PRO A 471 17.34 -13.97 29.90
C PRO A 471 16.33 -13.76 28.77
N THR A 472 15.59 -14.81 28.41
CA THR A 472 14.52 -14.76 27.40
C THR A 472 13.36 -13.89 27.86
N LEU A 473 13.00 -13.94 29.16
CA LEU A 473 11.94 -13.09 29.74
C LEU A 473 12.35 -11.63 29.82
N TYR A 474 13.61 -11.35 30.20
CA TYR A 474 14.16 -10.00 30.16
C TYR A 474 14.17 -9.42 28.75
N LYS A 475 14.54 -10.24 27.75
CA LYS A 475 14.47 -9.88 26.33
C LYS A 475 13.03 -9.62 25.89
N PHE A 476 12.08 -10.48 26.25
CA PHE A 476 10.66 -10.29 25.95
C PHE A 476 10.12 -8.96 26.53
N LEU A 477 10.40 -8.66 27.79
CA LEU A 477 9.97 -7.40 28.40
C LEU A 477 10.66 -6.19 27.76
N LYS A 478 11.92 -6.32 27.34
CA LYS A 478 12.63 -5.28 26.57
C LYS A 478 11.94 -5.04 25.23
N GLU A 479 11.76 -6.09 24.44
CA GLU A 479 11.10 -6.02 23.13
C GLU A 479 9.68 -5.46 23.24
N THR A 480 8.94 -5.82 24.29
CA THR A 480 7.64 -5.23 24.61
C THR A 480 7.78 -3.72 24.78
N GLN A 481 8.68 -3.26 25.67
CA GLN A 481 8.88 -1.83 25.95
C GLN A 481 9.37 -1.03 24.74
N ASP A 482 10.19 -1.64 23.88
CA ASP A 482 10.72 -1.02 22.67
C ASP A 482 9.68 -0.96 21.53
N THR A 483 8.55 -1.66 21.65
CA THR A 483 7.50 -1.68 20.62
C THR A 483 6.64 -0.42 20.68
N LEU A 484 6.51 0.23 19.52
CA LEU A 484 5.71 1.44 19.33
C LEU A 484 4.29 1.13 18.84
N TYR A 485 3.32 1.92 19.32
CA TYR A 485 1.93 1.83 18.87
C TYR A 485 1.26 3.22 18.82
N PRO A 486 0.22 3.40 17.99
CA PRO A 486 -0.53 4.64 17.89
C PRO A 486 -1.51 4.79 19.07
N LEU A 487 -1.53 5.96 19.67
CA LEU A 487 -2.42 6.35 20.77
C LEU A 487 -3.74 6.93 20.21
N GLY A 488 -4.59 6.10 19.63
CA GLY A 488 -5.85 6.53 19.04
C GLY A 488 -5.73 6.99 17.58
N LEU A 489 -6.55 7.95 17.18
CA LEU A 489 -6.65 8.43 15.80
C LEU A 489 -6.22 9.89 15.71
N HIS A 490 -5.77 10.33 14.54
CA HIS A 490 -5.61 11.77 14.29
C HIS A 490 -6.94 12.34 13.77
N ALA A 491 -7.21 13.61 14.04
CA ALA A 491 -8.28 14.36 13.39
C ALA A 491 -7.70 15.66 12.86
N ILE A 492 -8.00 15.98 11.61
CA ILE A 492 -7.45 17.16 10.92
C ILE A 492 -7.82 18.42 11.72
N GLY A 493 -6.82 19.23 12.03
CA GLY A 493 -7.01 20.45 12.82
C GLY A 493 -7.32 20.24 14.31
N GLN A 494 -7.30 19.00 14.80
CA GLN A 494 -7.48 18.70 16.21
C GLN A 494 -6.16 18.73 16.96
N LYS A 495 -6.09 19.53 18.03
CA LYS A 495 -4.93 19.53 18.91
C LYS A 495 -4.83 18.20 19.66
N TRP A 496 -3.65 17.58 19.60
CA TRP A 496 -3.30 16.43 20.42
C TRP A 496 -3.31 16.77 21.91
N THR A 497 -3.57 15.77 22.75
CA THR A 497 -3.42 15.97 24.19
C THR A 497 -1.95 16.19 24.53
N ASP A 498 -1.69 16.81 25.68
CA ASP A 498 -0.31 17.01 26.13
C ASP A 498 0.44 15.68 26.32
N ASP A 499 -0.27 14.61 26.68
CA ASP A 499 0.29 13.27 26.83
C ASP A 499 0.65 12.67 25.47
N ASP A 500 -0.24 12.75 24.48
CA ASP A 500 0.02 12.27 23.11
C ASP A 500 1.26 12.95 22.49
N LEU A 501 1.34 14.27 22.65
CA LEU A 501 2.46 15.07 22.16
C LEU A 501 3.76 14.73 22.90
N ALA A 502 3.72 14.65 24.24
CA ALA A 502 4.91 14.33 25.03
C ALA A 502 5.43 12.91 24.78
N ASN A 503 4.53 11.93 24.62
CA ASN A 503 4.89 10.56 24.27
C ASN A 503 5.56 10.52 22.89
N THR A 504 4.95 11.11 21.88
CA THR A 504 5.48 11.12 20.50
C THR A 504 6.86 11.77 20.44
N VAL A 505 7.03 12.94 21.08
CA VAL A 505 8.32 13.66 21.11
C VAL A 505 9.38 12.88 21.91
N SER A 506 8.98 12.15 22.96
CA SER A 506 9.92 11.31 23.72
C SER A 506 10.50 10.15 22.88
N ILE A 507 9.73 9.64 21.92
CA ILE A 507 10.20 8.62 20.96
C ILE A 507 11.22 9.23 20.00
N ILE A 508 10.94 10.41 19.44
CA ILE A 508 11.92 11.08 18.56
C ILE A 508 13.24 11.31 19.31
N LEU A 509 13.17 11.66 20.59
CA LEU A 509 14.35 11.81 21.44
C LEU A 509 15.02 10.50 21.88
N SER A 510 14.43 9.33 21.60
CA SER A 510 15.10 8.04 21.79
C SER A 510 16.00 7.67 20.62
N HIS A 511 15.87 8.34 19.47
CA HIS A 511 16.77 8.15 18.34
C HIS A 511 18.09 8.90 18.56
N ASP A 512 19.17 8.31 18.07
CA ASP A 512 20.50 8.89 18.23
C ASP A 512 20.64 10.21 17.46
N PHE A 513 21.14 11.23 18.15
CA PHE A 513 21.62 12.48 17.55
C PHE A 513 23.09 12.69 17.90
N GLU A 514 23.78 13.49 17.09
CA GLU A 514 25.22 13.73 17.25
C GLU A 514 25.48 15.01 18.07
N VAL A 515 26.32 14.90 19.10
CA VAL A 515 26.83 16.02 19.89
C VAL A 515 28.34 15.90 20.02
N ASN A 516 29.07 16.90 19.55
CA ASN A 516 30.54 16.94 19.61
C ASN A 516 31.26 15.69 19.02
N GLY A 517 30.68 15.04 18.01
CA GLY A 517 31.24 13.83 17.40
C GLY A 517 30.85 12.51 18.08
N ALA A 518 30.00 12.54 19.12
CA ALA A 518 29.45 11.36 19.79
C ALA A 518 27.94 11.24 19.55
N LYS A 519 27.47 10.02 19.29
CA LYS A 519 26.03 9.71 19.24
C LYS A 519 25.49 9.52 20.65
N THR A 520 24.30 10.07 20.90
CA THR A 520 23.56 9.85 22.15
C THR A 520 22.08 10.14 21.93
N ASN A 521 21.24 9.78 22.89
CA ASN A 521 19.80 10.04 22.90
C ASN A 521 19.34 10.38 24.33
N LEU A 522 18.09 10.83 24.50
CA LEU A 522 17.57 11.22 25.82
C LEU A 522 17.52 10.03 26.80
N LEU A 523 17.18 8.83 26.32
CA LEU A 523 17.05 7.65 27.19
C LEU A 523 18.41 7.29 27.79
N ASP A 524 19.49 7.32 27.02
CA ASP A 524 20.84 7.07 27.51
C ASP A 524 21.33 8.15 28.47
N GLN A 525 21.05 9.44 28.18
CA GLN A 525 21.40 10.53 29.08
C GLN A 525 20.74 10.37 30.47
N LEU A 526 19.45 10.02 30.49
CA LEU A 526 18.72 9.77 31.73
C LEU A 526 19.21 8.50 32.43
N SER A 527 19.49 7.44 31.67
CA SER A 527 19.97 6.16 32.22
C SER A 527 21.33 6.32 32.89
N GLN A 528 22.24 7.05 32.26
CA GLN A 528 23.54 7.37 32.83
C GLN A 528 23.42 8.24 34.09
N TYR A 529 22.52 9.22 34.10
CA TYR A 529 22.31 10.08 35.27
C TYR A 529 21.71 9.33 36.47
N TYR A 530 20.66 8.54 36.26
CA TYR A 530 19.95 7.87 37.37
C TYR A 530 20.58 6.54 37.80
N TYR A 531 21.23 5.82 36.88
CA TYR A 531 21.70 4.46 37.11
C TYR A 531 23.18 4.22 36.75
N SER A 532 23.86 5.20 36.14
CA SER A 532 25.25 5.06 35.67
C SER A 532 25.46 3.84 34.76
N ALA A 533 24.48 3.61 33.88
CA ALA A 533 24.42 2.49 32.96
C ALA A 533 23.71 2.91 31.66
N ASP A 534 23.97 2.18 30.58
CA ASP A 534 23.31 2.37 29.29
C ASP A 534 21.86 1.88 29.35
N TYR A 535 20.94 2.53 28.63
CA TYR A 535 19.51 2.23 28.69
C TYR A 535 19.23 0.74 28.41
N ASP A 536 19.90 0.19 27.41
CA ASP A 536 19.75 -1.20 26.98
C ASP A 536 20.18 -2.24 28.02
N SER A 537 21.02 -1.85 28.98
CA SER A 537 21.52 -2.72 30.05
C SER A 537 20.64 -2.72 31.31
N LEU A 538 19.64 -1.83 31.38
CA LEU A 538 18.79 -1.67 32.55
C LEU A 538 17.79 -2.83 32.72
N SER A 539 17.36 -3.07 33.96
CA SER A 539 16.21 -3.96 34.23
C SER A 539 14.91 -3.34 33.68
N PRO A 540 13.86 -4.15 33.39
CA PRO A 540 12.60 -3.67 32.85
C PRO A 540 11.98 -2.54 33.69
N LEU A 541 12.03 -2.64 35.03
CA LEU A 541 11.51 -1.62 35.94
C LEU A 541 12.33 -0.33 35.90
N LYS A 542 13.64 -0.42 35.70
CA LYS A 542 14.51 0.76 35.53
C LYS A 542 14.29 1.43 34.18
N ARG A 543 14.10 0.67 33.10
CA ARG A 543 13.69 1.21 31.79
C ARG A 543 12.35 1.91 31.87
N GLU A 544 11.37 1.29 32.53
CA GLU A 544 10.06 1.86 32.80
C GLU A 544 10.16 3.22 33.50
N PHE A 545 11.04 3.33 34.50
CA PHE A 545 11.32 4.61 35.15
C PHE A 545 11.91 5.65 34.17
N ILE A 546 12.84 5.26 33.31
CA ILE A 546 13.48 6.17 32.33
C ILE A 546 12.46 6.64 31.28
N LEU A 547 11.65 5.74 30.72
CA LEU A 547 10.57 6.07 29.79
C LEU A 547 9.58 7.07 30.42
N ASN A 548 9.12 6.81 31.64
CA ASN A 548 8.23 7.75 32.33
C ASN A 548 8.90 9.12 32.56
N LYS A 549 10.22 9.14 32.84
CA LYS A 549 10.96 10.39 33.00
C LYS A 549 11.12 11.17 31.71
N SER A 550 11.37 10.51 30.57
CA SER A 550 11.48 11.19 29.28
C SER A 550 10.18 11.87 28.89
N VAL A 551 9.04 11.21 29.09
CA VAL A 551 7.70 11.77 28.85
C VAL A 551 7.43 12.97 29.76
N ILE A 552 7.74 12.87 31.07
CA ILE A 552 7.57 14.00 32.01
C ILE A 552 8.38 15.23 31.59
N ILE A 553 9.61 15.03 31.11
CA ILE A 553 10.47 16.13 30.63
C ILE A 553 9.85 16.77 29.39
N CYS A 554 9.41 15.98 28.41
CA CYS A 554 8.75 16.49 27.21
C CYS A 554 7.46 17.24 27.55
N LYS A 555 6.64 16.71 28.46
CA LYS A 555 5.44 17.37 28.96
C LYS A 555 5.75 18.67 29.68
N ALA A 556 6.85 18.75 30.44
CA ALA A 556 7.27 20.00 31.08
C ALA A 556 7.64 21.08 30.05
N LEU A 557 8.30 20.72 28.94
CA LEU A 557 8.68 21.65 27.86
C LEU A 557 7.49 22.22 27.06
N ILE A 558 6.29 21.66 27.22
CA ILE A 558 5.06 22.25 26.70
C ILE A 558 4.74 23.56 27.45
N TYR A 559 5.05 23.62 28.75
CA TYR A 559 4.64 24.71 29.63
C TYR A 559 5.77 25.67 30.03
N TRP A 560 7.00 25.17 30.06
CA TRP A 560 8.16 25.88 30.60
C TRP A 560 9.25 26.03 29.54
N ASP A 561 10.04 27.09 29.65
CA ASP A 561 11.22 27.26 28.81
C ASP A 561 12.33 26.25 29.14
N ILE A 562 13.26 26.12 28.19
CA ILE A 562 14.36 25.15 28.26
C ILE A 562 15.23 25.39 29.49
N GLU A 563 15.53 26.65 29.84
CA GLU A 563 16.39 26.99 30.99
C GLU A 563 15.75 26.52 32.31
N THR A 564 14.45 26.76 32.47
CA THR A 564 13.68 26.33 33.63
C THR A 564 13.68 24.82 33.79
N VAL A 565 13.44 24.06 32.71
CA VAL A 565 13.46 22.59 32.75
C VAL A 565 14.87 22.06 33.02
N TYR A 566 15.88 22.64 32.35
CA TYR A 566 17.28 22.27 32.52
C TYR A 566 17.75 22.43 33.98
N ASP A 567 17.50 23.61 34.57
CA ASP A 567 17.87 23.94 35.95
C ASP A 567 17.11 23.06 36.97
N THR A 568 15.84 22.77 36.69
CA THR A 568 15.02 21.92 37.57
C THR A 568 15.49 20.47 37.57
N MET A 569 15.84 19.93 36.41
CA MET A 569 16.33 18.55 36.29
C MET A 569 17.74 18.39 36.83
N ASN A 570 18.57 19.45 36.75
CA ASN A 570 19.92 19.51 37.31
C ASN A 570 20.84 18.35 36.86
N ILE A 571 20.68 17.90 35.60
CA ILE A 571 21.52 16.86 34.98
C ILE A 571 22.88 17.43 34.56
N GLY A 572 22.90 18.68 34.07
CA GLY A 572 24.14 19.46 33.91
C GLY A 572 25.05 19.06 32.73
N THR A 573 24.56 18.30 31.74
CA THR A 573 25.33 17.92 30.53
C THR A 573 24.99 18.79 29.33
N ALA A 574 25.91 18.88 28.36
CA ALA A 574 25.69 19.65 27.12
C ALA A 574 24.71 18.89 26.20
N GLU A 575 24.84 17.57 26.18
CA GLU A 575 24.01 16.61 25.46
C GLU A 575 22.54 16.72 25.89
N PHE A 576 22.27 16.82 27.20
CA PHE A 576 20.92 17.01 27.70
C PHE A 576 20.32 18.35 27.27
N SER A 577 21.11 19.44 27.26
CA SER A 577 20.65 20.72 26.72
C SER A 577 20.27 20.61 25.24
N VAL A 578 21.01 19.83 24.44
CA VAL A 578 20.66 19.55 23.03
C VAL A 578 19.34 18.77 22.95
N SER A 579 19.14 17.74 23.78
CA SER A 579 17.86 17.01 23.83
C SER A 579 16.68 17.94 24.09
N LEU A 580 16.78 18.87 25.05
CA LEU A 580 15.69 19.79 25.37
C LEU A 580 15.38 20.74 24.20
N ASN A 581 16.40 21.21 23.46
CA ASN A 581 16.21 22.03 22.26
C ASN A 581 15.51 21.25 21.15
N ILE A 582 15.94 20.00 20.91
CA ILE A 582 15.31 19.13 19.90
C ILE A 582 13.85 18.86 20.28
N ALA A 583 13.56 18.47 21.53
CA ALA A 583 12.18 18.27 21.99
C ALA A 583 11.33 19.53 21.83
N LYS A 584 11.85 20.70 22.23
CA LYS A 584 11.09 21.94 22.11
C LYS A 584 10.76 22.26 20.65
N GLY A 585 11.73 22.06 19.74
CA GLY A 585 11.53 22.21 18.30
C GLY A 585 10.42 21.30 17.77
N TYR A 586 10.42 20.01 18.13
CA TYR A 586 9.36 19.09 17.69
C TYR A 586 8.00 19.38 18.31
N ILE A 587 7.94 19.76 19.58
CA ILE A 587 6.69 20.23 20.23
C ILE A 587 6.09 21.38 19.43
N ASP A 588 6.92 22.36 19.04
CA ASP A 588 6.45 23.53 18.29
C ASP A 588 6.05 23.13 16.85
N LEU A 589 6.78 22.24 16.18
CA LEU A 589 6.46 21.72 14.85
C LEU A 589 5.14 20.92 14.81
N TYR A 590 4.90 20.00 15.75
CA TYR A 590 3.63 19.25 15.79
C TYR A 590 2.43 20.16 16.06
N ASN A 591 2.59 21.18 16.91
CA ASN A 591 1.52 22.17 17.10
C ASN A 591 1.31 23.02 15.82
N GLN A 592 2.37 23.31 15.07
CA GLN A 592 2.29 23.99 13.78
C GLN A 592 1.54 23.14 12.75
N CYS A 593 1.86 21.85 12.61
CA CYS A 593 1.20 20.90 11.70
C CYS A 593 -0.33 20.97 11.78
N ILE A 594 -0.87 20.94 13.00
CA ILE A 594 -2.32 20.95 13.27
C ILE A 594 -2.96 22.22 12.68
N GLY A 595 -2.29 23.37 12.78
CA GLY A 595 -2.76 24.60 12.16
C GLY A 595 -2.58 24.59 10.64
N ASP A 596 -1.42 24.14 10.17
CA ASP A 596 -1.04 24.14 8.75
C ASP A 596 -1.94 23.25 7.90
N GLU A 597 -2.45 22.13 8.43
CA GLU A 597 -3.44 21.29 7.75
C GLU A 597 -4.68 22.07 7.28
N LEU A 598 -5.28 22.84 8.18
CA LEU A 598 -6.48 23.65 7.89
C LEU A 598 -6.13 24.95 7.16
N ASN A 599 -5.00 25.58 7.49
CA ASN A 599 -4.54 26.78 6.80
C ASN A 599 -4.26 26.48 5.31
N SER A 600 -3.63 25.34 5.01
CA SER A 600 -3.39 24.90 3.63
C SER A 600 -4.69 24.56 2.91
N MET A 601 -5.73 24.09 3.59
CA MET A 601 -7.06 23.93 2.98
C MET A 601 -7.62 25.30 2.57
N ILE A 602 -7.57 26.29 3.46
CA ILE A 602 -8.02 27.65 3.11
C ILE A 602 -7.18 28.25 1.97
N ALA A 603 -5.86 28.07 2.01
CA ALA A 603 -4.96 28.52 0.93
C ALA A 603 -5.31 27.85 -0.41
N ALA A 604 -5.52 26.53 -0.41
CA ALA A 604 -5.91 25.78 -1.61
C ALA A 604 -7.27 26.25 -2.14
N LEU A 605 -8.24 26.45 -1.25
CA LEU A 605 -9.55 26.99 -1.60
C LEU A 605 -9.52 28.47 -1.98
N ASN A 606 -8.40 29.17 -1.82
CA ASN A 606 -8.12 30.51 -2.36
C ASN A 606 -7.28 30.47 -3.65
N GLY A 607 -7.02 29.28 -4.22
CA GLY A 607 -6.19 29.12 -5.40
C GLY A 607 -4.73 29.50 -5.17
N GLU A 608 -4.24 29.39 -3.94
CA GLU A 608 -2.85 29.66 -3.57
C GLU A 608 -1.95 28.43 -3.76
N TYR A 609 -0.65 28.66 -3.86
CA TYR A 609 0.34 27.59 -3.94
C TYR A 609 0.50 26.88 -2.60
N ILE A 610 0.38 25.55 -2.60
CA ILE A 610 0.64 24.70 -1.43
C ILE A 610 2.08 24.21 -1.50
N HIS A 611 2.84 24.47 -0.44
CA HIS A 611 4.22 24.03 -0.29
C HIS A 611 4.34 22.50 -0.43
N ILE A 612 5.39 22.03 -1.09
CA ILE A 612 5.65 20.62 -1.32
C ILE A 612 6.45 19.99 -0.17
N ASN A 613 6.19 18.73 0.16
CA ASN A 613 7.05 17.98 1.07
C ASN A 613 7.09 16.49 0.68
N ILE A 614 8.03 15.74 1.23
CA ILE A 614 8.08 14.28 1.10
C ILE A 614 7.02 13.62 2.00
N GLY A 615 6.67 12.37 1.70
CA GLY A 615 5.84 11.53 2.57
C GLY A 615 6.67 10.60 3.47
N GLY A 616 6.07 10.10 4.55
CA GLY A 616 6.68 9.20 5.52
C GLY A 616 5.99 9.23 6.89
N GLU A 617 6.44 8.37 7.80
CA GLU A 617 5.99 8.36 9.21
C GLU A 617 6.75 9.44 10.00
N SER A 618 6.06 10.29 10.76
CA SER A 618 6.67 11.50 11.36
C SER A 618 7.76 11.23 12.40
N VAL A 619 7.71 10.09 13.08
CA VAL A 619 8.72 9.69 14.08
C VAL A 619 9.97 9.09 13.41
N THR A 620 9.77 8.31 12.34
CA THR A 620 10.86 7.64 11.61
C THR A 620 11.57 8.59 10.64
N VAL A 621 10.82 9.49 10.00
CA VAL A 621 11.30 10.47 9.02
C VAL A 621 10.83 11.87 9.43
N PRO A 622 11.47 12.53 10.41
CA PRO A 622 10.99 13.81 10.93
C PRO A 622 11.00 14.96 9.93
N GLN A 623 11.61 14.81 8.75
CA GLN A 623 11.59 15.80 7.67
C GLN A 623 10.21 15.95 7.01
N VAL A 624 9.28 15.01 7.24
CA VAL A 624 7.92 15.07 6.68
C VAL A 624 7.05 16.13 7.36
N ILE A 625 7.47 16.64 8.52
CA ILE A 625 6.77 17.73 9.24
C ILE A 625 7.50 19.07 9.05
N PRO A 626 6.79 20.21 8.91
CA PRO A 626 5.35 20.36 9.13
C PRO A 626 4.47 19.73 8.04
N THR A 627 3.29 19.26 8.43
CA THR A 627 2.23 18.79 7.52
C THR A 627 1.51 19.98 6.87
N GLY A 628 0.39 19.74 6.19
CA GLY A 628 -0.27 20.75 5.36
C GLY A 628 0.38 20.90 3.99
N ALA A 629 1.17 19.92 3.54
CA ALA A 629 2.00 20.03 2.35
C ALA A 629 1.45 19.19 1.18
N ASN A 630 1.73 19.63 -0.04
CA ASN A 630 1.44 18.92 -1.28
C ASN A 630 2.51 17.86 -1.53
N MET A 631 2.22 16.62 -1.11
CA MET A 631 3.20 15.55 -1.15
C MET A 631 3.67 15.19 -2.56
N PHE A 632 4.93 14.79 -2.67
CA PHE A 632 5.50 14.17 -3.87
C PHE A 632 6.37 12.97 -3.47
N GLN A 633 6.67 12.12 -4.45
CA GLN A 633 7.44 10.89 -4.25
C GLN A 633 8.77 10.95 -4.98
N ASP A 634 9.78 10.27 -4.42
CA ASP A 634 11.07 10.08 -5.05
C ASP A 634 10.94 9.38 -6.40
N GLN A 635 11.86 9.70 -7.30
CA GLN A 635 11.76 9.25 -8.68
C GLN A 635 12.10 7.76 -8.73
N SER A 636 11.26 6.95 -9.38
CA SER A 636 11.58 5.52 -9.58
C SER A 636 12.93 5.34 -10.30
N SER A 637 13.36 6.26 -11.15
CA SER A 637 14.70 6.21 -11.76
C SER A 637 15.86 6.52 -10.81
N GLU A 638 15.60 7.01 -9.60
CA GLU A 638 16.61 7.29 -8.57
C GLU A 638 16.72 6.15 -7.56
N LEU A 639 15.78 5.20 -7.57
CA LEU A 639 15.74 4.06 -6.66
C LEU A 639 16.34 2.79 -7.28
N PRO A 640 17.04 1.96 -6.49
CA PRO A 640 17.39 2.19 -5.09
C PRO A 640 18.47 3.26 -4.90
N THR A 641 18.38 4.02 -3.80
CA THR A 641 19.44 4.97 -3.42
C THR A 641 20.71 4.25 -2.96
N GLN A 642 21.84 4.96 -2.94
CA GLN A 642 23.11 4.39 -2.44
C GLN A 642 23.03 4.03 -0.94
N ASP A 643 22.30 4.82 -0.16
CA ASP A 643 22.09 4.56 1.26
C ASP A 643 21.18 3.34 1.47
N ALA A 644 20.10 3.21 0.70
CA ALA A 644 19.26 2.01 0.69
C ALA A 644 20.06 0.76 0.31
N TRP A 645 20.93 0.85 -0.70
CA TRP A 645 21.83 -0.25 -1.07
C TRP A 645 22.80 -0.64 0.05
N ASN A 646 23.37 0.34 0.75
CA ASN A 646 24.27 0.06 1.87
C ASN A 646 23.52 -0.59 3.03
N TYR A 647 22.33 -0.08 3.34
CA TYR A 647 21.48 -0.62 4.39
C TYR A 647 20.97 -2.04 4.08
N ALA A 648 20.67 -2.32 2.81
CA ALA A 648 20.24 -3.63 2.34
C ALA A 648 21.23 -4.76 2.66
N LYS A 649 22.53 -4.46 2.84
CA LYS A 649 23.52 -5.46 3.29
C LYS A 649 23.20 -5.97 4.69
N THR A 650 22.77 -5.09 5.59
CA THR A 650 22.29 -5.45 6.93
C THR A 650 21.00 -6.26 6.82
N LEU A 651 20.04 -5.78 6.01
CA LEU A 651 18.78 -6.49 5.79
C LEU A 651 19.00 -7.90 5.22
N THR A 652 19.91 -8.09 4.26
CA THR A 652 20.25 -9.43 3.75
C THR A 652 20.83 -10.33 4.82
N LEU A 653 21.70 -9.81 5.70
CA LEU A 653 22.23 -10.63 6.80
C LEU A 653 21.13 -11.03 7.80
N LEU A 654 20.19 -10.13 8.09
CA LEU A 654 19.01 -10.45 8.91
C LEU A 654 18.13 -11.51 8.24
N THR A 655 17.80 -11.33 6.96
CA THR A 655 17.03 -12.30 6.15
C THR A 655 17.66 -13.70 6.16
N LEU A 656 19.00 -13.79 6.19
CA LEU A 656 19.72 -15.06 6.23
C LEU A 656 19.94 -15.61 7.65
N ALA A 657 19.62 -14.86 8.70
CA ALA A 657 20.01 -15.21 10.09
C ALA A 657 19.32 -16.49 10.61
N ASP A 658 18.05 -16.70 10.25
CA ASP A 658 17.26 -17.86 10.66
C ASP A 658 17.28 -19.01 9.63
N LEU A 659 18.15 -18.91 8.62
CA LEU A 659 18.29 -19.89 7.55
C LEU A 659 19.57 -20.73 7.74
N ASN A 660 19.83 -21.65 6.81
CA ASN A 660 21.03 -22.47 6.81
C ASN A 660 21.80 -22.34 5.47
N ASP A 661 23.07 -22.74 5.46
CA ASP A 661 23.95 -22.60 4.28
C ASP A 661 23.60 -23.55 3.12
N THR A 662 22.58 -24.39 3.31
CA THR A 662 21.94 -25.24 2.30
C THR A 662 20.62 -24.68 1.77
N THR A 663 20.13 -23.56 2.31
CA THR A 663 18.92 -22.90 1.79
C THR A 663 19.21 -22.38 0.39
N GLU A 664 18.52 -22.95 -0.61
CA GLU A 664 18.76 -22.62 -2.02
C GLU A 664 17.86 -21.47 -2.50
N LYS A 665 16.66 -21.38 -1.92
CA LYS A 665 15.59 -20.48 -2.36
C LYS A 665 14.74 -19.97 -1.20
N ILE A 666 14.28 -18.73 -1.30
CA ILE A 666 13.27 -18.13 -0.41
C ILE A 666 12.17 -17.44 -1.22
N ILE A 667 11.02 -17.19 -0.59
CA ILE A 667 9.97 -16.33 -1.13
C ILE A 667 10.03 -15.00 -0.37
N MET A 668 10.05 -13.88 -1.10
CA MET A 668 10.15 -12.54 -0.51
C MET A 668 9.02 -11.64 -0.99
N GLY A 669 8.32 -11.01 -0.05
CA GLY A 669 7.31 -9.99 -0.31
C GLY A 669 7.93 -8.60 -0.49
N ILE A 670 7.43 -7.83 -1.46
CA ILE A 670 7.81 -6.41 -1.66
C ILE A 670 6.55 -5.59 -1.94
N TRP A 671 6.26 -4.59 -1.11
CA TRP A 671 5.17 -3.65 -1.38
C TRP A 671 5.64 -2.29 -1.91
N CYS A 672 4.73 -1.64 -2.65
CA CYS A 672 4.93 -0.29 -3.17
C CYS A 672 5.11 0.75 -2.05
N VAL A 673 4.24 0.71 -1.05
CA VAL A 673 4.27 1.65 0.09
C VAL A 673 5.56 1.54 0.90
N GLU A 674 6.12 0.33 0.99
CA GLU A 674 7.40 0.12 1.66
C GLU A 674 8.56 0.66 0.82
N THR A 675 8.54 0.38 -0.49
CA THR A 675 9.54 0.90 -1.45
C THR A 675 9.59 2.43 -1.45
N ALA A 676 8.44 3.09 -1.22
CA ALA A 676 8.36 4.54 -1.11
C ALA A 676 8.92 5.12 0.20
N ARG A 677 9.07 4.29 1.24
CA ARG A 677 9.58 4.70 2.56
C ARG A 677 11.02 4.26 2.80
N ASP A 678 11.49 3.24 2.09
CA ASP A 678 12.81 2.63 2.28
C ASP A 678 13.82 2.96 1.17
N ASP A 679 13.42 3.78 0.20
CA ASP A 679 14.20 4.20 -0.96
C ASP A 679 14.77 3.02 -1.78
N GLY A 680 14.06 1.88 -1.80
CA GLY A 680 14.44 0.66 -2.50
C GLY A 680 15.36 -0.28 -1.72
N ALA A 681 15.34 -0.26 -0.38
CA ALA A 681 16.17 -1.13 0.45
C ALA A 681 15.80 -2.62 0.31
N LEU A 682 14.50 -2.96 0.24
CA LEU A 682 14.09 -4.35 -0.04
C LEU A 682 14.42 -4.81 -1.45
N VAL A 683 14.24 -3.93 -2.45
CA VAL A 683 14.69 -4.19 -3.84
C VAL A 683 16.19 -4.50 -3.84
N SER A 684 16.98 -3.70 -3.14
CA SER A 684 18.43 -3.90 -2.99
C SER A 684 18.78 -5.20 -2.25
N THR A 685 17.95 -5.64 -1.31
CA THR A 685 18.13 -6.89 -0.56
C THR A 685 18.00 -8.09 -1.48
N VAL A 686 17.02 -8.08 -2.40
CA VAL A 686 16.91 -9.10 -3.47
C VAL A 686 18.14 -9.08 -4.37
N LEU A 687 18.59 -7.89 -4.82
CA LEU A 687 19.80 -7.77 -5.63
C LEU A 687 21.03 -8.36 -4.93
N TYR A 688 21.20 -8.10 -3.63
CA TYR A 688 22.35 -8.62 -2.86
C TYR A 688 22.30 -10.15 -2.63
N LEU A 689 21.11 -10.73 -2.49
CA LEU A 689 20.90 -12.18 -2.45
C LEU A 689 21.33 -12.85 -3.77
N LEU A 690 20.97 -12.24 -4.90
CA LEU A 690 21.37 -12.66 -6.25
C LEU A 690 22.85 -12.36 -6.56
N GLY A 691 23.49 -11.52 -5.75
CA GLY A 691 24.87 -11.07 -5.93
C GLY A 691 25.04 -10.06 -7.06
N MET A 692 24.14 -9.07 -7.10
CA MET A 692 24.08 -7.98 -8.05
C MET A 692 24.09 -6.63 -7.31
N GLU A 693 24.74 -5.62 -7.87
CA GLU A 693 24.79 -4.26 -7.33
C GLU A 693 24.16 -3.29 -8.34
N PRO A 694 23.30 -2.34 -7.89
CA PRO A 694 22.81 -1.28 -8.75
C PRO A 694 23.95 -0.43 -9.33
N VAL A 695 23.70 0.20 -10.47
CA VAL A 695 24.66 1.10 -11.12
C VAL A 695 24.06 2.49 -11.15
N TRP A 696 24.77 3.46 -10.57
CA TRP A 696 24.35 4.85 -10.51
C TRP A 696 25.16 5.73 -11.45
N HIS A 697 24.52 6.71 -12.08
CA HIS A 697 25.17 7.75 -12.87
C HIS A 697 24.69 9.15 -12.45
N ASP A 698 25.59 10.13 -12.57
CA ASP A 698 25.26 11.54 -12.34
C ASP A 698 24.20 12.01 -13.33
N SER A 699 23.16 12.67 -12.79
CA SER A 699 22.07 13.17 -13.60
C SER A 699 21.66 14.56 -13.14
N SER A 700 21.81 15.53 -14.02
CA SER A 700 21.34 16.92 -13.85
C SER A 700 19.89 17.00 -13.39
N SER A 701 19.06 16.09 -13.85
CA SER A 701 17.64 16.09 -13.57
C SER A 701 17.26 15.43 -12.24
N ALA A 702 18.23 14.89 -11.51
CA ALA A 702 18.05 14.29 -10.19
C ALA A 702 18.56 15.20 -9.06
N GLY A 703 19.16 16.35 -9.37
CA GLY A 703 19.64 17.31 -8.37
C GLY A 703 20.93 18.01 -8.75
N TYR A 704 21.13 19.19 -8.17
CA TYR A 704 22.32 20.03 -8.31
C TYR A 704 22.81 20.52 -6.94
N ASP A 705 24.12 20.72 -6.80
CA ASP A 705 24.67 21.49 -5.69
C ASP A 705 24.56 23.02 -5.94
N GLU A 706 24.97 23.80 -4.96
CA GLU A 706 25.02 25.27 -5.02
C GLU A 706 25.94 25.80 -6.13
N GLU A 707 26.84 24.96 -6.67
CA GLU A 707 27.79 25.30 -7.74
C GLU A 707 27.26 24.90 -9.14
N GLY A 708 26.09 24.28 -9.21
CA GLY A 708 25.45 23.87 -10.45
C GLY A 708 26.04 22.58 -11.05
N LEU A 709 26.71 21.75 -10.25
CA LEU A 709 27.12 20.41 -10.64
C LEU A 709 26.04 19.39 -10.28
N PRO A 710 25.77 18.40 -11.15
CA PRO A 710 24.81 17.35 -10.84
C PRO A 710 25.23 16.58 -9.58
N THR A 711 24.38 16.59 -8.56
CA THR A 711 24.55 15.79 -7.34
C THR A 711 23.63 14.58 -7.32
N GLY A 712 22.50 14.66 -8.03
CA GLY A 712 21.54 13.59 -8.11
C GLY A 712 22.02 12.39 -8.91
N LYS A 713 21.60 11.20 -8.50
CA LYS A 713 21.99 9.93 -9.10
C LYS A 713 20.77 9.21 -9.66
N LYS A 714 20.89 8.69 -10.88
CA LYS A 714 19.92 7.76 -11.45
C LYS A 714 20.47 6.35 -11.52
N VAL A 715 19.58 5.38 -11.43
CA VAL A 715 19.87 3.95 -11.49
C VAL A 715 19.66 3.43 -12.92
N GLU A 716 20.59 2.62 -13.38
CA GLU A 716 20.44 1.86 -14.63
C GLU A 716 19.61 0.58 -14.41
N ASP A 717 18.84 0.18 -15.43
CA ASP A 717 18.03 -1.05 -15.38
C ASP A 717 18.88 -2.33 -15.38
N MET A 718 20.15 -2.23 -15.81
CA MET A 718 21.11 -3.33 -15.79
C MET A 718 22.02 -3.18 -14.57
N PRO A 719 21.98 -4.11 -13.59
CA PRO A 719 22.90 -4.07 -12.47
C PRO A 719 24.28 -4.61 -12.89
N LYS A 720 25.28 -4.44 -12.03
CA LYS A 720 26.60 -5.06 -12.17
C LYS A 720 26.74 -6.27 -11.27
N VAL A 721 27.52 -7.26 -11.71
CA VAL A 721 27.75 -8.50 -10.96
C VAL A 721 28.71 -8.27 -9.78
N ILE A 722 28.35 -8.81 -8.62
CA ILE A 722 29.27 -9.00 -7.48
C ILE A 722 29.89 -10.39 -7.60
N ALA A 723 31.22 -10.46 -7.52
CA ALA A 723 31.94 -11.73 -7.48
C ALA A 723 31.64 -12.48 -6.17
N LEU A 724 31.56 -13.81 -6.22
CA LEU A 724 31.14 -14.62 -5.07
C LEU A 724 32.00 -14.34 -3.82
N GLU A 725 33.32 -14.22 -3.99
CA GLU A 725 34.26 -13.92 -2.90
C GLU A 725 34.00 -12.58 -2.19
N ASN A 726 33.30 -11.65 -2.84
CA ASN A 726 32.97 -10.33 -2.30
C ASN A 726 31.58 -10.28 -1.65
N LEU A 727 30.82 -11.37 -1.69
CA LEU A 727 29.51 -11.43 -1.04
C LEU A 727 29.67 -11.52 0.48
N THR A 728 28.94 -10.66 1.19
CA THR A 728 28.77 -10.80 2.64
C THR A 728 27.65 -11.80 2.90
N ARG A 729 27.92 -12.77 3.76
CA ARG A 729 27.02 -13.87 4.16
C ARG A 729 27.28 -14.15 5.64
N PRO A 730 26.35 -14.81 6.36
CA PRO A 730 26.60 -15.20 7.75
C PRO A 730 27.93 -15.95 7.91
N ASP A 731 28.54 -15.80 9.08
CA ASP A 731 29.86 -16.40 9.34
C ASP A 731 29.82 -17.93 9.13
N GLY A 732 30.81 -18.45 8.41
CA GLY A 732 30.90 -19.87 8.06
C GLY A 732 30.13 -20.29 6.82
N TRP A 733 29.23 -19.46 6.28
CA TRP A 733 28.49 -19.79 5.06
C TRP A 733 29.37 -19.73 3.81
N ALA A 734 29.12 -20.67 2.90
CA ALA A 734 29.60 -20.57 1.53
C ALA A 734 29.05 -19.33 0.83
N LYS A 735 29.86 -18.71 -0.03
CA LYS A 735 29.47 -17.51 -0.77
C LYS A 735 28.72 -17.89 -2.04
N LYS A 736 27.40 -18.07 -1.91
CA LYS A 736 26.51 -18.52 -2.98
C LYS A 736 25.49 -17.45 -3.39
N ARG A 737 24.98 -17.55 -4.61
CA ARG A 737 23.78 -16.82 -5.07
C ARG A 737 22.53 -17.58 -4.64
N ILE A 738 21.67 -16.92 -3.88
CA ILE A 738 20.42 -17.50 -3.37
C ILE A 738 19.30 -17.15 -4.35
N ASP A 739 18.49 -18.13 -4.76
CA ASP A 739 17.33 -17.88 -5.62
C ASP A 739 16.19 -17.25 -4.80
N VAL A 740 15.36 -16.44 -5.44
CA VAL A 740 14.27 -15.71 -4.77
C VAL A 740 13.04 -15.74 -5.65
N THR A 741 11.88 -16.04 -5.08
CA THR A 741 10.60 -15.73 -5.72
C THR A 741 10.05 -14.44 -5.10
N VAL A 742 9.80 -13.43 -5.92
CA VAL A 742 9.32 -12.11 -5.49
C VAL A 742 7.81 -12.02 -5.68
N ILE A 743 7.09 -11.75 -4.61
CA ILE A 743 5.66 -11.45 -4.62
C ILE A 743 5.47 -9.97 -4.37
N THR A 744 4.72 -9.27 -5.24
CA THR A 744 4.55 -7.82 -5.14
C THR A 744 3.11 -7.34 -5.36
N SER A 745 2.85 -6.09 -5.00
CA SER A 745 1.56 -5.40 -5.16
C SER A 745 1.35 -4.86 -6.58
N GLY A 746 0.09 -4.70 -7.02
CA GLY A 746 -0.22 -4.04 -8.30
C GLY A 746 0.33 -2.61 -8.39
N LEU A 747 0.31 -1.87 -7.28
CA LEU A 747 0.90 -0.54 -7.19
C LEU A 747 2.42 -0.51 -7.43
N PHE A 748 3.14 -1.56 -7.03
CA PHE A 748 4.59 -1.63 -7.25
C PHE A 748 4.90 -1.80 -8.73
N ARG A 749 4.14 -2.66 -9.43
CA ARG A 749 4.21 -2.77 -10.90
C ARG A 749 4.02 -1.41 -11.56
N ASP A 750 3.01 -0.64 -11.14
CA ASP A 750 2.65 0.62 -11.79
C ASP A 750 3.67 1.75 -11.51
N LEU A 751 4.07 1.92 -10.24
CA LEU A 751 4.93 3.03 -9.81
C LEU A 751 6.43 2.71 -9.92
N TYR A 752 6.80 1.43 -9.83
CA TYR A 752 8.19 0.94 -9.77
C TYR A 752 8.51 -0.12 -10.83
N SER A 753 7.91 0.02 -12.01
CA SER A 753 8.19 -0.86 -13.16
C SER A 753 9.68 -0.99 -13.50
N SER A 754 10.46 0.09 -13.34
CA SER A 754 11.92 0.05 -13.47
C SER A 754 12.60 -0.89 -12.49
N GLN A 755 12.11 -0.96 -11.26
CA GLN A 755 12.67 -1.85 -10.23
C GLN A 755 12.33 -3.30 -10.54
N ALA A 756 11.13 -3.58 -11.06
CA ALA A 756 10.80 -4.92 -11.57
C ALA A 756 11.75 -5.35 -12.70
N LEU A 757 12.04 -4.45 -13.65
CA LEU A 757 13.02 -4.71 -14.73
C LEU A 757 14.45 -4.87 -14.19
N LEU A 758 14.85 -4.07 -13.20
CA LEU A 758 16.15 -4.19 -12.53
C LEU A 758 16.33 -5.56 -11.87
N ILE A 759 15.29 -6.05 -11.17
CA ILE A 759 15.28 -7.37 -10.54
C ILE A 759 15.29 -8.49 -11.60
N ASP A 760 14.49 -8.40 -12.67
CA ASP A 760 14.49 -9.39 -13.76
C ASP A 760 15.86 -9.49 -14.44
N ASN A 761 16.48 -8.34 -14.74
CA ASN A 761 17.83 -8.30 -15.29
C ASN A 761 18.87 -8.89 -14.32
N ALA A 762 18.68 -8.73 -13.01
CA ALA A 762 19.51 -9.38 -11.99
C ALA A 762 19.42 -10.91 -12.04
N PHE A 763 18.22 -11.49 -12.19
CA PHE A 763 18.05 -12.93 -12.39
C PHE A 763 18.74 -13.42 -13.67
N ARG A 764 18.55 -12.71 -14.78
CA ARG A 764 19.17 -13.05 -16.08
C ARG A 764 20.71 -13.01 -16.00
N LEU A 765 21.28 -12.00 -15.34
CA LEU A 765 22.72 -11.93 -15.08
C LEU A 765 23.20 -13.05 -14.15
N ALA A 766 22.41 -13.41 -13.12
CA ALA A 766 22.74 -14.51 -12.24
C ALA A 766 22.80 -15.83 -13.02
N LEU A 767 21.84 -16.11 -13.89
CA LEU A 767 21.90 -17.25 -14.81
C LEU A 767 23.13 -17.18 -15.73
N ALA A 768 23.46 -16.01 -16.26
CA ALA A 768 24.61 -15.82 -17.15
C ALA A 768 25.94 -16.27 -16.51
N ARG A 769 26.05 -16.13 -15.18
CA ARG A 769 27.24 -16.58 -14.45
C ARG A 769 27.52 -18.07 -14.56
N SER A 770 26.52 -18.90 -14.79
CA SER A 770 26.69 -20.36 -14.98
C SER A 770 26.53 -20.79 -16.44
N TYR A 771 26.40 -19.86 -17.38
CA TYR A 771 26.18 -20.12 -18.81
C TYR A 771 27.14 -21.17 -19.40
N ARG A 772 28.45 -21.02 -19.15
CA ARG A 772 29.45 -21.95 -19.70
C ARG A 772 29.50 -23.27 -18.94
N THR A 773 29.12 -23.29 -17.66
CA THR A 773 28.98 -24.53 -16.87
C THR A 773 27.90 -25.40 -17.50
N ILE A 774 26.71 -24.84 -17.73
CA ILE A 774 25.59 -25.52 -18.37
C ILE A 774 25.98 -26.01 -19.77
N LEU A 775 26.62 -25.15 -20.59
CA LEU A 775 27.04 -25.54 -21.94
C LEU A 775 28.13 -26.61 -22.01
N ASN A 776 28.90 -26.82 -20.94
CA ASN A 776 30.01 -27.77 -20.93
C ASN A 776 29.69 -29.09 -20.21
N ASP A 777 28.57 -29.15 -19.49
CA ASP A 777 28.10 -30.35 -18.80
C ASP A 777 27.83 -31.50 -19.78
N GLN A 778 28.55 -32.61 -19.63
CA GLN A 778 28.42 -33.77 -20.50
C GLN A 778 27.19 -34.61 -20.14
N ALA A 779 26.84 -34.71 -18.86
CA ALA A 779 25.67 -35.46 -18.42
C ALA A 779 24.39 -34.76 -18.90
N LEU A 780 24.37 -33.42 -18.85
CA LEU A 780 23.24 -32.65 -19.36
C LEU A 780 23.07 -32.78 -20.88
N LYS A 781 24.16 -32.92 -21.64
CA LYS A 781 24.11 -33.14 -23.10
C LYS A 781 23.52 -34.50 -23.50
N GLU A 782 23.50 -35.45 -22.57
CA GLU A 782 22.84 -36.75 -22.76
C GLU A 782 21.34 -36.70 -22.42
N ASN A 783 20.84 -35.59 -21.85
CA ASN A 783 19.41 -35.38 -21.59
C ASN A 783 18.64 -35.23 -22.91
N GLU A 784 17.44 -35.82 -22.98
CA GLU A 784 16.60 -35.80 -24.19
C GLU A 784 16.16 -34.40 -24.63
N TYR A 785 16.10 -33.45 -23.69
CA TYR A 785 15.72 -32.05 -23.94
C TYR A 785 16.92 -31.14 -24.26
N TRP A 786 18.15 -31.66 -24.33
CA TRP A 786 19.35 -30.84 -24.50
C TRP A 786 19.27 -29.79 -25.63
N PRO A 787 18.84 -30.12 -26.87
CA PRO A 787 18.75 -29.12 -27.95
C PRO A 787 17.84 -27.94 -27.59
N GLN A 788 16.72 -28.22 -26.91
CA GLN A 788 15.76 -27.22 -26.47
C GLN A 788 16.29 -26.41 -25.28
N ILE A 789 16.97 -27.05 -24.32
CA ILE A 789 17.64 -26.36 -23.20
C ILE A 789 18.71 -25.39 -23.73
N GLU A 790 19.53 -25.82 -24.69
CA GLU A 790 20.56 -24.97 -25.29
C GLU A 790 19.93 -23.75 -26.00
N GLU A 791 18.84 -23.96 -26.74
CA GLU A 791 18.09 -22.89 -27.40
C GLU A 791 17.47 -21.92 -26.39
N ALA A 792 16.82 -22.45 -25.35
CA ALA A 792 16.21 -21.71 -24.24
C ALA A 792 17.24 -20.79 -23.57
N LEU A 793 18.39 -21.36 -23.15
CA LEU A 793 19.48 -20.63 -22.52
C LEU A 793 20.00 -19.52 -23.44
N ARG A 794 20.21 -19.82 -24.73
CA ARG A 794 20.67 -18.82 -25.70
C ARG A 794 19.65 -17.70 -25.89
N SER A 795 18.36 -17.98 -25.83
CA SER A 795 17.31 -16.97 -25.91
C SER A 795 17.39 -15.99 -24.73
N VAL A 796 17.39 -16.51 -23.51
CA VAL A 796 17.50 -15.69 -22.29
C VAL A 796 18.78 -14.85 -22.32
N MET A 797 19.92 -15.42 -22.74
CA MET A 797 21.18 -14.67 -22.83
C MET A 797 21.18 -13.56 -23.89
N ARG A 798 20.44 -13.68 -24.99
CA ARG A 798 20.33 -12.59 -25.98
C ARG A 798 19.66 -11.36 -25.39
N SER A 799 18.70 -11.53 -24.48
CA SER A 799 17.98 -10.43 -23.83
C SER A 799 18.88 -9.48 -23.03
N ILE A 800 20.03 -9.98 -22.58
CA ILE A 800 21.10 -9.25 -21.86
C ILE A 800 22.39 -9.16 -22.69
N SER A 801 22.33 -9.36 -24.01
CA SER A 801 23.49 -9.28 -24.92
C SER A 801 24.69 -10.16 -24.51
N TYR A 802 24.45 -11.31 -23.88
CA TYR A 802 25.49 -12.20 -23.34
C TYR A 802 26.45 -11.53 -22.34
N GLN A 803 25.99 -10.49 -21.64
CA GLN A 803 26.77 -9.78 -20.64
C GLN A 803 27.16 -10.70 -19.47
N ASP A 804 28.37 -10.54 -18.94
CA ASP A 804 28.88 -11.20 -17.73
C ASP A 804 28.81 -12.74 -17.70
N THR A 805 28.87 -13.42 -18.85
CA THR A 805 28.87 -14.89 -18.88
C THR A 805 30.11 -15.53 -18.21
N SER A 806 29.92 -16.60 -17.42
CA SER A 806 31.03 -17.25 -16.69
C SER A 806 30.86 -18.77 -16.48
N ASN A 807 31.68 -19.35 -15.59
CA ASN A 807 31.75 -20.77 -15.26
C ASN A 807 31.38 -21.04 -13.78
N GLU A 808 30.53 -20.23 -13.14
CA GLU A 808 30.10 -20.50 -11.76
C GLU A 808 29.37 -21.87 -11.70
N SER A 809 29.64 -22.66 -10.66
CA SER A 809 29.03 -23.98 -10.52
C SER A 809 27.54 -23.85 -10.17
N LEU A 810 26.74 -24.88 -10.46
CA LEU A 810 25.32 -24.87 -10.08
C LEU A 810 25.12 -24.93 -8.55
N GLU A 811 26.10 -25.45 -7.80
CA GLU A 811 26.09 -25.50 -6.33
C GLU A 811 26.44 -24.15 -5.69
N ASP A 812 27.06 -23.24 -6.45
CA ASP A 812 27.35 -21.86 -6.03
C ASP A 812 26.28 -20.86 -6.51
N ASN A 813 25.38 -21.30 -7.41
CA ASN A 813 24.42 -20.45 -8.09
C ASN A 813 23.06 -21.13 -8.23
N TYR A 814 22.23 -20.96 -7.21
CA TYR A 814 20.92 -21.60 -7.15
C TYR A 814 19.91 -21.05 -8.15
N VAL A 815 20.07 -19.81 -8.61
CA VAL A 815 19.26 -19.26 -9.73
C VAL A 815 19.48 -20.10 -10.98
N ALA A 816 20.74 -20.39 -11.34
CA ALA A 816 21.04 -21.19 -12.52
C ALA A 816 20.64 -22.66 -12.37
N LYS A 817 20.77 -23.21 -11.15
CA LYS A 817 20.33 -24.57 -10.83
C LYS A 817 18.83 -24.72 -11.04
N HIS A 818 18.02 -23.87 -10.39
CA HIS A 818 16.57 -23.94 -10.51
C HIS A 818 16.08 -23.57 -11.91
N TRP A 819 16.70 -22.61 -12.59
CA TRP A 819 16.37 -22.33 -13.99
C TRP A 819 16.49 -23.58 -14.86
N LEU A 820 17.55 -24.38 -14.69
CA LEU A 820 17.74 -25.60 -15.46
C LEU A 820 16.67 -26.65 -15.14
N GLU A 821 16.37 -26.85 -13.86
CA GLU A 821 15.35 -27.78 -13.38
C GLU A 821 13.95 -27.38 -13.88
N ASP A 822 13.61 -26.10 -13.80
CA ASP A 822 12.33 -25.53 -14.22
C ASP A 822 12.19 -25.57 -15.75
N CYS A 823 13.25 -25.24 -16.49
CA CYS A 823 13.24 -25.32 -17.95
C CYS A 823 12.97 -26.76 -18.42
N ILE A 824 13.63 -27.76 -17.81
CA ILE A 824 13.36 -29.18 -18.11
C ILE A 824 11.92 -29.55 -17.77
N TYR A 825 11.41 -29.08 -16.63
CA TYR A 825 10.03 -29.30 -16.22
C TYR A 825 9.04 -28.75 -17.25
N TYR A 826 9.17 -27.50 -17.69
CA TYR A 826 8.26 -26.92 -18.69
C TYR A 826 8.38 -27.58 -20.06
N LEU A 827 9.59 -27.96 -20.49
CA LEU A 827 9.78 -28.75 -21.72
C LEU A 827 9.08 -30.11 -21.64
N SER A 828 9.06 -30.74 -20.46
CA SER A 828 8.33 -31.99 -20.24
C SER A 828 6.81 -31.85 -20.31
N LEU A 829 6.30 -30.64 -20.06
CA LEU A 829 4.89 -30.27 -20.23
C LEU A 829 4.54 -29.84 -21.67
N GLY A 830 5.54 -29.77 -22.56
CA GLY A 830 5.35 -29.44 -23.97
C GLY A 830 5.49 -27.95 -24.31
N TYR A 831 6.03 -27.14 -23.40
CA TYR A 831 6.39 -25.74 -23.71
C TYR A 831 7.49 -25.75 -24.80
N ASN A 832 7.49 -24.74 -25.67
CA ASN A 832 8.58 -24.59 -26.63
C ASN A 832 9.85 -24.08 -25.92
N SER A 833 11.01 -24.18 -26.58
CA SER A 833 12.30 -23.80 -25.99
C SER A 833 12.34 -22.37 -25.46
N THR A 834 11.74 -21.41 -26.18
CA THR A 834 11.79 -20.00 -25.79
C THR A 834 10.93 -19.76 -24.55
N ASP A 835 9.68 -20.22 -24.58
CA ASP A 835 8.75 -20.04 -23.47
C ASP A 835 9.23 -20.80 -22.23
N ALA A 836 9.75 -22.02 -22.38
CA ALA A 836 10.31 -22.77 -21.27
C ALA A 836 11.49 -22.04 -20.61
N GLY A 837 12.36 -21.40 -21.40
CA GLY A 837 13.50 -20.64 -20.89
C GLY A 837 13.10 -19.34 -20.20
N GLU A 838 12.15 -18.60 -20.77
CA GLU A 838 11.65 -17.33 -20.22
C GLU A 838 10.78 -17.56 -18.96
N ASN A 839 9.92 -18.59 -18.96
CA ASN A 839 9.16 -18.99 -17.76
C ASN A 839 10.10 -19.47 -16.64
N ALA A 840 11.14 -20.23 -16.98
CA ALA A 840 12.10 -20.71 -15.99
C ALA A 840 12.93 -19.60 -15.33
N ILE A 841 13.15 -18.46 -15.97
CA ILE A 841 13.88 -17.32 -15.36
C ILE A 841 12.95 -16.31 -14.69
N THR A 842 11.65 -16.39 -14.94
CA THR A 842 10.65 -15.48 -14.36
C THR A 842 10.47 -15.78 -12.87
N ARG A 843 10.57 -14.73 -12.05
CA ARG A 843 10.55 -14.83 -10.57
C ARG A 843 9.73 -13.74 -9.89
N ILE A 844 9.10 -12.83 -10.63
CA ILE A 844 8.34 -11.70 -10.07
C ILE A 844 6.87 -11.88 -10.42
N PHE A 845 6.02 -11.88 -9.39
CA PHE A 845 4.59 -12.13 -9.51
C PHE A 845 3.76 -11.08 -8.77
N ALA A 846 2.62 -10.70 -9.35
CA ALA A 846 1.70 -9.70 -8.77
C ALA A 846 0.24 -9.97 -9.21
N PRO A 847 -0.74 -9.20 -8.70
CA PRO A 847 -2.10 -9.20 -9.25
C PRO A 847 -2.12 -8.87 -10.77
N PRO A 848 -3.26 -9.09 -11.45
CA PRO A 848 -3.38 -8.85 -12.89
C PRO A 848 -3.09 -7.40 -13.28
N ASN A 849 -2.60 -7.17 -14.50
CA ASN A 849 -2.37 -5.82 -15.02
C ASN A 849 -3.66 -4.97 -14.94
N GLY A 850 -3.60 -3.77 -14.36
CA GLY A 850 -4.76 -2.90 -14.11
C GLY A 850 -5.64 -3.28 -12.90
N ASP A 851 -5.27 -4.29 -12.12
CA ASP A 851 -5.98 -4.72 -10.91
C ASP A 851 -5.01 -4.79 -9.69
N TYR A 852 -5.57 -4.84 -8.49
CA TYR A 852 -4.85 -4.69 -7.20
C TYR A 852 -5.45 -5.60 -6.13
N GLY A 853 -4.69 -5.89 -5.06
CA GLY A 853 -5.10 -6.83 -4.01
C GLY A 853 -5.00 -8.30 -4.45
N ALA A 854 -4.76 -9.18 -3.49
CA ALA A 854 -4.75 -10.63 -3.68
C ALA A 854 -6.15 -11.26 -3.54
N GLY A 855 -7.15 -10.53 -3.03
CA GLY A 855 -8.57 -10.89 -3.02
C GLY A 855 -8.99 -11.94 -1.97
N ILE A 856 -8.08 -12.34 -1.10
CA ILE A 856 -8.29 -13.24 0.03
C ILE A 856 -9.02 -12.55 1.17
N SER A 857 -8.77 -11.27 1.43
CA SER A 857 -9.49 -10.49 2.45
C SER A 857 -10.99 -10.54 2.25
N LYS A 858 -11.40 -10.37 1.00
CA LYS A 858 -12.77 -10.52 0.54
C LYS A 858 -13.31 -11.93 0.79
N LEU A 859 -12.62 -12.97 0.31
CA LEU A 859 -13.08 -14.35 0.48
C LEU A 859 -13.17 -14.77 1.96
N ALA A 860 -12.25 -14.30 2.80
CA ALA A 860 -12.29 -14.53 4.24
C ALA A 860 -13.53 -13.89 4.88
N SER A 861 -13.92 -12.68 4.45
CA SER A 861 -15.16 -12.02 4.90
C SER A 861 -16.43 -12.74 4.42
N MET A 862 -16.32 -13.49 3.32
CA MET A 862 -17.39 -14.28 2.70
C MET A 862 -17.30 -15.77 3.05
N SER A 863 -17.03 -16.10 4.31
CA SER A 863 -16.79 -17.49 4.72
C SER A 863 -17.95 -18.47 4.48
N TRP A 864 -19.10 -18.01 3.98
CA TRP A 864 -20.23 -18.84 3.56
C TRP A 864 -20.18 -19.25 2.08
N THR A 865 -19.23 -18.76 1.29
CA THR A 865 -19.13 -19.06 -0.16
C THR A 865 -18.20 -20.23 -0.49
N TRP A 866 -17.37 -20.66 0.45
CA TRP A 866 -16.42 -21.77 0.30
C TRP A 866 -16.58 -22.77 1.46
N ASN A 867 -16.14 -24.00 1.24
CA ASN A 867 -16.20 -25.06 2.25
C ASN A 867 -14.82 -25.39 2.84
N GLU A 868 -13.77 -25.27 2.03
CA GLU A 868 -12.39 -25.59 2.41
C GLU A 868 -11.43 -24.46 1.98
N THR A 869 -10.35 -24.25 2.75
CA THR A 869 -9.34 -23.21 2.48
C THR A 869 -8.53 -23.48 1.21
N ASP A 870 -8.54 -24.71 0.70
CA ASP A 870 -7.92 -25.08 -0.58
C ASP A 870 -8.53 -24.27 -1.74
N GLU A 871 -9.84 -23.96 -1.69
CA GLU A 871 -10.54 -23.14 -2.68
C GLU A 871 -9.95 -21.71 -2.74
N LEU A 872 -9.55 -21.16 -1.59
CA LEU A 872 -8.90 -19.85 -1.51
C LEU A 872 -7.46 -19.91 -2.04
N SER A 873 -6.76 -21.04 -1.85
CA SER A 873 -5.40 -21.23 -2.39
C SER A 873 -5.43 -21.30 -3.92
N GLU A 874 -6.40 -22.02 -4.49
CA GLU A 874 -6.62 -22.07 -5.94
C GLU A 874 -6.95 -20.69 -6.52
N PHE A 875 -7.79 -19.92 -5.81
CA PHE A 875 -8.07 -18.53 -6.17
C PHE A 875 -6.80 -17.66 -6.13
N TYR A 876 -6.00 -17.75 -5.06
CA TYR A 876 -4.75 -17.01 -4.92
C TYR A 876 -3.78 -17.34 -6.06
N ILE A 877 -3.63 -18.62 -6.41
CA ILE A 877 -2.79 -19.08 -7.53
C ILE A 877 -3.24 -18.43 -8.84
N GLY A 878 -4.54 -18.42 -9.11
CA GLY A 878 -5.09 -17.82 -10.32
C GLY A 878 -4.92 -16.30 -10.36
N ARG A 879 -5.08 -15.63 -9.21
CA ARG A 879 -5.03 -14.17 -9.11
C ARG A 879 -3.62 -13.60 -9.03
N MET A 880 -2.71 -14.27 -8.33
CA MET A 880 -1.32 -13.81 -8.12
C MET A 880 -0.33 -14.41 -9.11
N GLY A 881 -0.74 -15.41 -9.91
CA GLY A 881 0.11 -16.08 -10.89
C GLY A 881 0.38 -15.30 -12.19
N ASN A 882 0.41 -13.96 -12.14
CA ASN A 882 0.75 -13.12 -13.28
C ASN A 882 2.23 -12.76 -13.24
N MET A 883 2.89 -12.91 -14.38
CA MET A 883 4.33 -12.78 -14.53
C MET A 883 4.74 -11.37 -14.91
N TYR A 884 5.79 -10.86 -14.25
CA TYR A 884 6.39 -9.56 -14.54
C TYR A 884 7.89 -9.71 -14.79
N SER A 885 8.32 -9.37 -16.00
CA SER A 885 9.69 -9.47 -16.47
C SER A 885 9.90 -8.50 -17.64
N LYS A 886 11.05 -8.57 -18.29
CA LYS A 886 11.29 -7.85 -19.54
C LYS A 886 10.36 -8.27 -20.69
N TYR A 887 9.83 -9.49 -20.68
CA TYR A 887 9.00 -10.05 -21.76
C TYR A 887 7.58 -10.38 -21.36
N TYR A 888 7.30 -10.43 -20.06
CA TYR A 888 5.96 -10.62 -19.52
C TYR A 888 5.58 -9.40 -18.68
N TRP A 889 4.40 -8.84 -18.90
CA TRP A 889 3.86 -7.72 -18.14
C TRP A 889 2.39 -7.93 -17.76
N GLY A 890 2.10 -9.06 -17.11
CA GLY A 890 0.75 -9.42 -16.67
C GLY A 890 0.24 -10.74 -17.24
N GLU A 891 1.03 -11.46 -18.03
CA GLU A 891 0.66 -12.77 -18.56
C GLU A 891 0.49 -13.77 -17.42
N THR A 892 -0.67 -14.42 -17.39
CA THR A 892 -1.03 -15.38 -16.35
C THR A 892 -0.57 -16.79 -16.73
N ASP A 893 0.26 -17.41 -15.90
CA ASP A 893 0.56 -18.85 -15.97
C ASP A 893 0.62 -19.45 -14.55
N PRO A 894 -0.50 -20.05 -14.08
CA PRO A 894 -0.56 -20.68 -12.76
C PRO A 894 0.47 -21.78 -12.54
N ILE A 895 0.86 -22.51 -13.60
CA ILE A 895 1.85 -23.60 -13.49
C ILE A 895 3.22 -23.00 -13.19
N VAL A 896 3.56 -21.88 -13.84
CA VAL A 896 4.81 -21.17 -13.59
C VAL A 896 4.84 -20.63 -12.16
N PHE A 897 3.73 -20.07 -11.69
CA PHE A 897 3.63 -19.57 -10.32
C PHE A 897 3.76 -20.67 -9.26
N MET A 898 3.00 -21.76 -9.38
CA MET A 898 3.11 -22.91 -8.46
C MET A 898 4.53 -23.48 -8.44
N ARG A 899 5.17 -23.57 -9.60
CA ARG A 899 6.57 -24.03 -9.70
C ARG A 899 7.52 -23.04 -9.02
N ALA A 900 7.32 -21.73 -9.19
CA ALA A 900 8.10 -20.70 -8.52
C ALA A 900 7.92 -20.70 -6.99
N LEU A 901 6.77 -21.14 -6.46
CA LEU A 901 6.56 -21.30 -5.02
C LEU A 901 7.07 -22.64 -4.47
N SER A 902 7.40 -23.61 -5.34
CA SER A 902 7.91 -24.92 -4.93
C SER A 902 9.39 -24.89 -4.52
N ASN A 903 9.83 -25.95 -3.86
CA ASN A 903 11.21 -26.17 -3.38
C ASN A 903 11.70 -25.18 -2.31
N THR A 904 10.78 -24.47 -1.65
CA THR A 904 11.05 -23.68 -0.45
C THR A 904 9.80 -23.58 0.41
N ASP A 905 9.99 -23.52 1.72
CA ASP A 905 8.96 -23.24 2.73
C ASP A 905 9.34 -22.02 3.59
N HIS A 906 10.23 -21.17 3.08
CA HIS A 906 10.71 -19.97 3.75
C HIS A 906 10.13 -18.73 3.09
N ILE A 907 9.18 -18.09 3.79
CA ILE A 907 8.57 -16.83 3.40
C ILE A 907 9.17 -15.71 4.26
N VAL A 908 9.63 -14.64 3.61
CA VAL A 908 10.08 -13.42 4.27
C VAL A 908 9.23 -12.25 3.78
N VAL A 909 8.47 -11.68 4.69
CA VAL A 909 7.69 -10.45 4.48
C VAL A 909 8.24 -9.35 5.37
N SER A 910 7.72 -8.15 5.28
CA SER A 910 8.39 -7.00 5.87
C SER A 910 7.42 -5.95 6.37
N ARG A 911 7.92 -5.11 7.29
CA ARG A 911 7.19 -3.96 7.83
C ARG A 911 8.18 -2.85 8.19
N ASN A 912 7.96 -1.66 7.63
CA ASN A 912 8.80 -0.47 7.83
C ASN A 912 8.08 0.76 8.38
N THR A 913 6.96 0.55 9.07
CA THR A 913 6.19 1.63 9.71
C THR A 913 5.72 1.18 11.09
N ASN A 914 5.70 2.11 12.04
CA ASN A 914 5.09 1.90 13.35
C ASN A 914 3.60 2.25 13.36
N GLN A 915 3.07 2.83 12.28
CA GLN A 915 1.67 3.24 12.18
C GLN A 915 0.73 2.02 12.12
N TYR A 916 1.01 1.05 11.26
CA TYR A 916 0.17 -0.13 11.03
C TYR A 916 0.85 -1.39 11.57
N GLY A 917 0.16 -2.21 12.36
CA GLY A 917 0.55 -3.58 12.73
C GLY A 917 0.04 -4.64 11.75
N VAL A 918 0.37 -5.92 11.99
CA VAL A 918 -0.04 -7.05 11.15
C VAL A 918 -1.54 -7.38 11.24
N LEU A 919 -2.26 -6.77 12.20
CA LEU A 919 -3.72 -6.85 12.33
C LEU A 919 -4.44 -5.52 12.04
N ASP A 920 -3.73 -4.46 11.65
CA ASP A 920 -4.37 -3.18 11.32
C ASP A 920 -4.76 -3.07 9.85
N ASN A 921 -3.98 -3.70 8.98
CA ASN A 921 -4.19 -3.69 7.55
C ASN A 921 -4.58 -5.09 7.06
N ASP A 922 -5.72 -5.17 6.41
CA ASP A 922 -6.23 -6.37 5.74
C ASP A 922 -5.29 -6.84 4.63
N ASP A 923 -4.57 -5.94 3.95
CA ASP A 923 -3.59 -6.30 2.92
C ASP A 923 -2.54 -7.31 3.43
N PHE A 924 -2.20 -7.25 4.73
CA PHE A 924 -1.16 -8.11 5.28
C PHE A 924 -1.57 -9.58 5.25
N PHE A 925 -2.78 -9.92 5.66
CA PHE A 925 -3.26 -11.30 5.55
C PHE A 925 -3.76 -11.62 4.13
N ASP A 926 -4.26 -10.62 3.39
CA ASP A 926 -4.67 -10.76 1.99
C ASP A 926 -3.53 -11.31 1.13
N TYR A 927 -2.38 -10.66 1.18
CA TYR A 927 -1.18 -11.07 0.44
C TYR A 927 -0.42 -12.19 1.16
N TRP A 928 -0.03 -11.99 2.41
CA TRP A 928 0.95 -12.88 3.07
C TRP A 928 0.30 -14.09 3.72
N GLY A 929 -0.91 -13.94 4.26
CA GLY A 929 -1.75 -15.07 4.68
C GLY A 929 -2.15 -15.94 3.48
N GLY A 930 -2.63 -15.31 2.40
CA GLY A 930 -2.93 -15.99 1.14
C GLY A 930 -1.74 -16.76 0.55
N LEU A 931 -0.55 -16.14 0.56
CA LEU A 931 0.69 -16.79 0.16
C LEU A 931 1.06 -17.97 1.07
N SER A 932 0.99 -17.78 2.39
CA SER A 932 1.31 -18.82 3.38
C SER A 932 0.44 -20.06 3.17
N MET A 933 -0.87 -19.87 3.06
CA MET A 933 -1.84 -20.93 2.82
C MET A 933 -1.59 -21.62 1.47
N THR A 934 -1.25 -20.85 0.43
CA THR A 934 -0.92 -21.40 -0.90
C THR A 934 0.35 -22.27 -0.88
N VAL A 935 1.40 -21.82 -0.19
CA VAL A 935 2.64 -22.61 -0.04
C VAL A 935 2.38 -23.86 0.82
N GLU A 936 1.52 -23.76 1.84
CA GLU A 936 1.07 -24.91 2.63
C GLU A 936 0.31 -25.93 1.76
N TYR A 937 -0.63 -25.47 0.93
CA TYR A 937 -1.37 -26.28 -0.02
C TYR A 937 -0.43 -27.04 -0.98
N LEU A 938 0.59 -26.36 -1.52
CA LEU A 938 1.55 -26.97 -2.47
C LEU A 938 2.51 -27.98 -1.80
N SER A 939 2.86 -27.76 -0.53
CA SER A 939 3.89 -28.56 0.16
C SER A 939 3.33 -29.56 1.18
N ASN A 940 2.04 -29.48 1.53
CA ASN A 940 1.40 -30.16 2.66
C ASN A 940 2.08 -29.89 4.02
N LYS A 941 2.72 -28.72 4.15
CA LYS A 941 3.44 -28.31 5.36
C LYS A 941 3.29 -26.80 5.52
N THR A 942 2.86 -26.34 6.70
CA THR A 942 2.83 -24.90 7.01
C THR A 942 4.23 -24.28 6.81
N PRO A 943 4.37 -23.26 5.96
CA PRO A 943 5.65 -22.62 5.72
C PRO A 943 6.08 -21.79 6.93
N THR A 944 7.40 -21.72 7.11
CA THR A 944 7.98 -20.69 7.97
C THR A 944 7.73 -19.32 7.35
N MET A 945 7.23 -18.39 8.16
CA MET A 945 6.98 -17.01 7.72
C MET A 945 7.62 -16.08 8.73
N ASN A 946 8.61 -15.33 8.27
CA ASN A 946 9.32 -14.36 9.08
C ASN A 946 8.98 -12.94 8.61
N VAL A 947 8.88 -12.01 9.57
CA VAL A 947 8.65 -10.59 9.32
C VAL A 947 9.94 -9.84 9.60
N LEU A 948 10.48 -9.20 8.56
CA LEU A 948 11.61 -8.29 8.66
C LEU A 948 11.07 -6.93 9.14
N MET A 949 11.44 -6.57 10.37
CA MET A 949 11.04 -5.36 11.05
C MET A 949 12.17 -4.33 10.94
N TYR A 950 11.94 -3.24 10.19
CA TYR A 950 13.03 -2.32 9.82
C TYR A 950 12.60 -0.85 9.71
N ALA A 951 11.50 -0.48 10.37
CA ALA A 951 11.09 0.92 10.52
C ALA A 951 12.20 1.75 11.20
N ASN A 952 12.77 1.22 12.28
CA ASN A 952 13.96 1.78 12.91
C ASN A 952 15.22 1.19 12.26
N LYS A 953 15.92 2.00 11.46
CA LYS A 953 17.12 1.57 10.73
C LYS A 953 18.26 1.12 11.65
N ASP A 954 18.37 1.68 12.85
CA ASP A 954 19.43 1.37 13.83
C ASP A 954 19.16 0.07 14.60
N ASN A 955 17.91 -0.41 14.64
CA ASN A 955 17.52 -1.61 15.39
C ASN A 955 16.58 -2.53 14.59
N ALA A 956 16.93 -2.79 13.33
CA ALA A 956 16.18 -3.73 12.50
C ALA A 956 16.41 -5.19 12.93
N TYR A 957 15.38 -6.01 12.84
CA TYR A 957 15.43 -7.42 13.23
C TYR A 957 14.52 -8.30 12.35
N LEU A 958 14.81 -9.60 12.34
CA LEU A 958 13.94 -10.63 11.79
C LEU A 958 13.31 -11.41 12.96
N ALA A 959 12.02 -11.72 12.86
CA ALA A 959 11.34 -12.61 13.79
C ALA A 959 10.27 -13.43 13.06
N SER A 960 9.87 -14.57 13.65
CA SER A 960 8.72 -15.32 13.15
C SER A 960 7.45 -14.47 13.20
N PHE A 961 6.54 -14.73 12.27
CA PHE A 961 5.23 -14.11 12.25
C PHE A 961 4.51 -14.28 13.59
N GLU A 962 4.53 -15.49 14.17
CA GLU A 962 3.90 -15.77 15.46
C GLU A 962 4.47 -14.86 16.55
N LYS A 963 5.80 -14.70 16.60
CA LYS A 963 6.43 -13.81 17.58
C LYS A 963 5.96 -12.36 17.41
N VAL A 964 5.93 -11.86 16.17
CA VAL A 964 5.46 -10.49 15.88
C VAL A 964 3.99 -10.32 16.22
N PHE A 965 3.14 -11.24 15.76
CA PHE A 965 1.70 -11.25 15.99
C PHE A 965 1.37 -11.25 17.50
N TYR A 966 1.96 -12.15 18.29
CA TYR A 966 1.69 -12.22 19.72
C TYR A 966 2.33 -11.06 20.51
N ASN A 967 3.44 -10.50 20.04
CA ASN A 967 3.99 -9.29 20.64
C ASN A 967 3.09 -8.08 20.37
N GLU A 968 2.55 -7.94 19.16
CA GLU A 968 1.59 -6.88 18.82
C GLU A 968 0.26 -7.00 19.56
N LEU A 969 -0.23 -8.22 19.79
CA LEU A 969 -1.38 -8.43 20.68
C LEU A 969 -1.15 -7.82 22.06
N ASN A 970 0.01 -8.05 22.68
CA ASN A 970 0.32 -7.51 24.00
C ASN A 970 0.67 -6.01 23.99
N THR A 971 1.25 -5.50 22.92
CA THR A 971 1.76 -4.11 22.87
C THR A 971 0.73 -3.12 22.32
N ARG A 972 -0.22 -3.60 21.50
CA ARG A 972 -1.23 -2.78 20.83
C ARG A 972 -2.64 -3.23 21.18
N TYR A 973 -3.09 -4.39 20.74
CA TYR A 973 -4.53 -4.71 20.71
C TYR A 973 -5.15 -5.03 22.07
N LEU A 974 -4.39 -5.68 22.95
CA LEU A 974 -4.77 -5.99 24.33
C LEU A 974 -4.17 -5.01 25.33
N ASN A 975 -3.43 -4.00 24.84
CA ASN A 975 -2.86 -2.96 25.67
C ASN A 975 -3.98 -1.99 26.12
N PRO A 976 -4.21 -1.82 27.43
CA PRO A 976 -5.26 -0.93 27.94
C PRO A 976 -5.13 0.53 27.48
N GLU A 977 -3.92 1.03 27.24
CA GLU A 977 -3.71 2.41 26.80
C GLU A 977 -4.09 2.61 25.33
N TRP A 978 -3.80 1.64 24.46
CA TRP A 978 -4.29 1.65 23.07
C TRP A 978 -5.82 1.59 23.03
N ILE A 979 -6.43 0.67 23.81
CA ILE A 979 -7.88 0.53 23.89
C ILE A 979 -8.52 1.83 24.36
N LYS A 980 -7.99 2.46 25.42
CA LYS A 980 -8.47 3.77 25.90
C LYS A 980 -8.30 4.86 24.84
N GLY A 981 -7.16 4.90 24.16
CA GLY A 981 -6.90 5.82 23.06
C GLY A 981 -8.00 5.71 21.99
N MET A 982 -8.28 4.49 21.51
CA MET A 982 -9.37 4.26 20.56
C MET A 982 -10.75 4.60 21.14
N MET A 983 -11.05 4.26 22.39
CA MET A 983 -12.33 4.60 23.01
C MET A 983 -12.57 6.12 23.11
N ASN A 984 -11.51 6.91 23.26
CA ASN A 984 -11.61 8.38 23.33
C ASN A 984 -12.06 9.00 21.99
N GLU A 985 -11.87 8.29 20.87
CA GLU A 985 -12.29 8.71 19.52
C GLU A 985 -13.74 8.32 19.19
N GLY A 986 -14.52 7.86 20.19
CA GLY A 986 -15.94 7.57 20.06
C GLY A 986 -16.27 6.56 18.95
N TYR A 987 -17.06 7.00 17.97
CA TYR A 987 -17.47 6.20 16.82
C TYR A 987 -16.26 5.72 16.00
N SER A 988 -15.34 6.62 15.68
CA SER A 988 -14.21 6.34 14.78
C SER A 988 -13.27 5.29 15.37
N GLY A 989 -12.96 5.37 16.66
CA GLY A 989 -12.14 4.36 17.32
C GLY A 989 -12.86 3.03 17.54
N SER A 990 -14.16 3.05 17.86
CA SER A 990 -14.98 1.82 17.93
C SER A 990 -15.02 1.10 16.58
N ARG A 991 -15.19 1.84 15.49
CA ARG A 991 -15.14 1.36 14.11
C ARG A 991 -13.77 0.77 13.76
N TYR A 992 -12.69 1.40 14.23
CA TYR A 992 -11.34 0.89 14.04
C TYR A 992 -11.14 -0.47 14.73
N MET A 993 -11.53 -0.58 16.00
CA MET A 993 -11.46 -1.84 16.76
C MET A 993 -12.28 -2.96 16.13
N SER A 994 -13.51 -2.68 15.67
CA SER A 994 -14.39 -3.70 15.11
C SER A 994 -14.02 -4.10 13.69
N ASN A 995 -13.79 -3.13 12.80
CA ASN A 995 -13.71 -3.39 11.37
C ASN A 995 -12.28 -3.62 10.88
N LYS A 996 -11.26 -3.26 11.68
CA LYS A 996 -9.87 -3.61 11.41
C LYS A 996 -9.43 -4.74 12.31
N PHE A 997 -9.09 -4.49 13.57
CA PHE A 997 -8.50 -5.51 14.45
C PHE A 997 -9.27 -6.86 14.47
N LEU A 998 -10.57 -6.86 14.81
CA LEU A 998 -11.33 -8.11 14.92
C LEU A 998 -11.55 -8.79 13.56
N SER A 999 -11.89 -8.03 12.51
CA SER A 999 -12.06 -8.56 11.16
C SER A 999 -10.75 -9.15 10.59
N ASN A 1000 -9.62 -8.50 10.84
CA ASN A 1000 -8.33 -8.95 10.35
C ASN A 1000 -7.81 -10.16 11.13
N LEU A 1001 -8.12 -10.25 12.43
CA LEU A 1001 -7.90 -11.46 13.22
C LEU A 1001 -8.64 -12.67 12.63
N TRP A 1002 -9.89 -12.48 12.20
CA TRP A 1002 -10.62 -13.51 11.44
C TRP A 1002 -9.92 -13.87 10.12
N GLY A 1003 -9.41 -12.89 9.39
CA GLY A 1003 -8.60 -13.10 8.18
C GLY A 1003 -7.40 -14.02 8.41
N TRP A 1004 -6.66 -13.81 9.50
CA TRP A 1004 -5.56 -14.69 9.91
C TRP A 1004 -6.02 -16.05 10.40
N GLN A 1005 -7.15 -16.14 11.09
CA GLN A 1005 -7.74 -17.41 11.50
C GLN A 1005 -8.06 -18.30 10.28
N VAL A 1006 -8.48 -17.71 9.16
CA VAL A 1006 -8.75 -18.39 7.90
C VAL A 1006 -7.45 -18.77 7.19
N THR A 1007 -6.52 -17.82 7.04
CA THR A 1007 -5.35 -17.99 6.17
C THR A 1007 -4.16 -18.68 6.84
N ARG A 1008 -4.08 -18.65 8.17
CA ARG A 1008 -3.00 -19.27 8.93
C ARG A 1008 -3.50 -19.72 10.32
N PRO A 1009 -4.47 -20.67 10.38
CA PRO A 1009 -5.13 -21.08 11.62
C PRO A 1009 -4.16 -21.59 12.70
N SER A 1010 -3.01 -22.16 12.31
CA SER A 1010 -1.98 -22.65 13.22
C SER A 1010 -1.31 -21.54 14.05
N SER A 1011 -1.35 -20.29 13.58
CA SER A 1011 -0.78 -19.15 14.29
C SER A 1011 -1.77 -18.44 15.22
N VAL A 1012 -3.09 -18.69 15.09
CA VAL A 1012 -4.13 -18.05 15.92
C VAL A 1012 -4.65 -19.04 16.96
N ALA A 1013 -4.18 -18.91 18.20
CA ALA A 1013 -4.62 -19.76 19.30
C ALA A 1013 -6.05 -19.41 19.75
N GLU A 1014 -6.82 -20.42 20.21
CA GLU A 1014 -8.18 -20.25 20.75
C GLU A 1014 -8.23 -19.20 21.86
N SER A 1015 -7.21 -19.16 22.72
CA SER A 1015 -7.08 -18.20 23.82
C SER A 1015 -6.88 -16.73 23.40
N VAL A 1016 -6.74 -16.45 22.10
CA VAL A 1016 -6.73 -15.06 21.58
C VAL A 1016 -8.17 -14.55 21.42
N TRP A 1017 -9.12 -15.46 21.15
CA TRP A 1017 -10.54 -15.14 21.05
C TRP A 1017 -11.23 -15.03 22.41
N ASP A 1018 -10.77 -15.82 23.39
CA ASP A 1018 -11.18 -15.75 24.80
C ASP A 1018 -10.70 -14.45 25.47
#